data_AF-A0A4R0RJI4-F1
#
_entry.id   AF-A0A4R0RJI4-F1
#
_cell.length_a   1.000
_cell.length_b   1.000
_cell.length_c   1.000
_cell.angle_alpha   90.00
_cell.angle_beta   90.00
_cell.angle_gamma   90.00
#
_symmetry.space_group_name_H-M   'P 1'
#
loop_
_entity.id
_entity.type
_entity.pdbx_description
1 polymer ?
#
loop_
_entity_poly.entity_id
_entity_poly.type
_entity_poly.pdbx_seq_one_letter_code
_entity_poly.pdbx_strand_id
1 'polypeptide(L)'
;MTATTSVSYADSIEMSAMSVTPRGARSEVGIDISTENFGPADIPSNAQQLPPVDGGWQAWMFCLCSFFLETLVWGFGFSYGVFQSYYSTHAPFQNQSKIAIAAVGPIALAIEYGEGILLSFIYGKYPELLKPSMWFGLALAVTSLLVSSFVDRVELLILLQGVCLGIGSGMMYWPTMFLISEWFSRRRGLASGIVFAGSGVGGFLFPLIVNGLLDAVDFRWTLRIFAAIMAVLGCLGVLGTRRRIPISKYRPGQQRPKFIPRNMQFFKSPIFWLFSLCNLLQALSFFPVSLFIADFTKSFSSPLSATIVLSLFNVSGVISQIIIGYLTDKMPYTYIMVVTMFASALSAFLIWGFADTLGTMFAFAIIFGAVGGGFASVTFPASADAAGANPEQTSMALSATMVFKGFAAAIGPVASGVLLEAGRNLSFGGKYGKFGFGAVEIFVGSWVTLKKINWSDPEGKERVWESAERTTRGPSGIDAVAVFAILRSETDAFPISTVIIEQYRPPVGKFVVEMPAGLIDKGETAEEAAIRELEEETGYQAKKVLQSSPVLVADPGMSNANMKLVTVDVPFPDELETYNQKLDAGEFITKRVVEIAKLTEEFEKYEEKGYVIDAKLSHFAAGYAMALRLQEHQL
;
A
#
# COMPACT_ATOMS: atom_id res chain seq x y z
N MET A 1 62.35 15.16 -21.54
CA MET A 1 62.24 15.37 -23.00
C MET A 1 62.26 13.99 -23.66
N THR A 2 61.10 13.37 -23.87
CA THR A 2 60.09 13.54 -24.96
C THR A 2 60.41 12.70 -26.19
N ALA A 3 59.59 11.67 -26.40
CA ALA A 3 59.06 11.18 -27.68
C ALA A 3 58.12 9.99 -27.37
N THR A 4 56.87 10.20 -26.93
CA THR A 4 55.65 10.26 -27.79
C THR A 4 55.74 9.50 -29.10
N THR A 5 54.96 8.42 -29.22
CA THR A 5 54.38 7.99 -30.50
C THR A 5 52.93 7.56 -30.26
N SER A 6 52.08 8.14 -31.09
CA SER A 6 50.63 8.20 -31.09
C SER A 6 49.97 6.92 -31.59
N VAL A 7 48.86 6.51 -30.97
CA VAL A 7 47.93 5.50 -31.49
C VAL A 7 46.82 6.20 -32.27
N SER A 8 46.65 5.80 -33.53
CA SER A 8 45.61 6.27 -34.47
C SER A 8 44.32 5.45 -34.32
N TYR A 9 43.18 6.12 -34.46
CA TYR A 9 41.81 5.64 -34.15
C TYR A 9 41.12 4.90 -35.32
N ALA A 10 41.85 4.05 -36.06
CA ALA A 10 41.32 3.45 -37.30
C ALA A 10 41.30 1.91 -37.40
N ASP A 11 41.91 1.17 -36.46
CA ASP A 11 42.10 -0.30 -36.60
C ASP A 11 41.28 -1.18 -35.64
N SER A 12 40.09 -0.74 -35.18
CA SER A 12 39.29 -1.56 -34.23
C SER A 12 37.83 -1.81 -34.62
N ILE A 13 37.46 -1.60 -35.88
CA ILE A 13 36.13 -1.99 -36.38
C ILE A 13 36.31 -2.79 -37.66
N GLU A 14 36.60 -4.08 -37.50
CA GLU A 14 36.04 -5.19 -38.31
C GLU A 14 36.72 -6.51 -37.92
N MET A 15 36.07 -7.27 -37.03
CA MET A 15 35.72 -8.68 -37.24
C MET A 15 35.39 -9.38 -35.91
N SER A 16 34.39 -10.26 -36.03
CA SER A 16 34.07 -11.37 -35.13
C SER A 16 33.27 -11.04 -33.86
N ALA A 17 31.96 -10.95 -34.08
CA ALA A 17 30.96 -11.37 -33.11
C ALA A 17 31.25 -12.79 -32.60
N MET A 18 31.44 -12.94 -31.29
CA MET A 18 31.32 -14.22 -30.59
C MET A 18 30.35 -14.08 -29.41
N SER A 19 29.24 -14.77 -29.54
CA SER A 19 28.21 -14.98 -28.54
C SER A 19 28.74 -15.77 -27.35
N VAL A 20 28.71 -15.17 -26.16
CA VAL A 20 28.95 -15.87 -24.88
C VAL A 20 27.64 -16.49 -24.40
N THR A 21 27.54 -17.82 -24.47
CA THR A 21 26.51 -18.60 -23.76
C THR A 21 26.90 -18.81 -22.29
N PRO A 22 26.01 -18.66 -21.30
CA PRO A 22 26.26 -19.12 -19.94
C PRO A 22 26.13 -20.64 -19.85
N ARG A 23 27.14 -21.31 -19.29
CA ARG A 23 27.11 -22.72 -18.89
C ARG A 23 26.32 -22.89 -17.59
N GLY A 24 25.42 -23.87 -17.55
CA GLY A 24 25.14 -24.65 -16.34
C GLY A 24 23.70 -24.71 -15.84
N ALA A 25 22.86 -25.55 -16.46
CA ALA A 25 21.89 -26.42 -15.79
C ALA A 25 21.20 -27.30 -16.84
N ARG A 26 21.68 -28.54 -17.01
CA ARG A 26 20.98 -29.58 -17.75
C ARG A 26 19.79 -30.06 -16.91
N SER A 27 18.59 -30.01 -17.47
CA SER A 27 17.53 -30.96 -17.18
C SER A 27 17.12 -31.62 -18.49
N GLU A 28 17.31 -32.92 -18.57
CA GLU A 28 17.03 -33.76 -19.73
C GLU A 28 15.53 -33.84 -19.99
N VAL A 29 15.07 -33.22 -21.08
CA VAL A 29 13.98 -33.75 -21.90
C VAL A 29 14.49 -33.67 -23.33
N GLY A 30 14.93 -34.80 -23.87
CA GLY A 30 15.38 -34.93 -25.24
C GLY A 30 14.23 -34.65 -26.21
N ILE A 31 14.31 -33.51 -26.89
CA ILE A 31 13.78 -33.35 -28.24
C ILE A 31 14.99 -32.98 -29.08
N ASP A 32 15.55 -33.98 -29.77
CA ASP A 32 16.49 -33.74 -30.86
C ASP A 32 15.74 -32.97 -31.94
N ILE A 33 15.91 -31.65 -31.95
CA ILE A 33 15.63 -30.86 -33.15
C ILE A 33 16.89 -30.98 -33.99
N SER A 34 16.97 -32.07 -34.76
CA SER A 34 17.83 -32.08 -35.93
C SER A 34 17.46 -30.84 -36.75
N THR A 35 18.40 -29.92 -36.91
CA THR A 35 18.28 -28.80 -37.84
C THR A 35 18.30 -29.37 -39.25
N GLU A 36 17.19 -29.94 -39.69
CA GLU A 36 16.90 -30.03 -41.11
C GLU A 36 16.78 -28.61 -41.64
N ASN A 37 17.65 -28.27 -42.59
CA ASN A 37 17.56 -27.04 -43.35
C ASN A 37 16.27 -27.07 -44.15
N PHE A 38 15.18 -26.56 -43.57
CA PHE A 38 13.95 -26.30 -44.31
C PHE A 38 14.26 -25.29 -45.42
N GLY A 39 14.14 -25.73 -46.67
CA GLY A 39 14.18 -24.81 -47.80
C GLY A 39 12.95 -23.89 -47.74
N PRO A 40 12.96 -22.74 -48.43
CA PRO A 40 11.78 -21.86 -48.49
C PRO A 40 10.52 -22.54 -49.06
N ALA A 41 10.63 -23.76 -49.59
CA ALA A 41 9.54 -24.58 -50.09
C ALA A 41 8.87 -25.49 -49.03
N ASP A 42 9.46 -25.64 -47.83
CA ASP A 42 8.96 -26.55 -46.78
C ASP A 42 8.11 -25.86 -45.71
N ILE A 43 7.88 -24.55 -45.84
CA ILE A 43 6.96 -23.81 -44.96
C ILE A 43 5.53 -24.25 -45.34
N PRO A 44 4.75 -24.84 -44.43
CA PRO A 44 3.37 -25.22 -44.74
C PRO A 44 2.63 -24.01 -45.32
N SER A 45 1.93 -24.17 -46.44
CA SER A 45 1.16 -23.12 -47.11
C SER A 45 0.07 -22.46 -46.24
N ASN A 46 -0.17 -23.03 -45.04
CA ASN A 46 -1.08 -22.53 -44.01
C ASN A 46 -0.37 -21.86 -42.80
N ALA A 47 0.94 -21.58 -42.89
CA ALA A 47 1.65 -20.83 -41.85
C ALA A 47 1.21 -19.35 -41.88
N GLN A 48 0.16 -19.03 -41.13
CA GLN A 48 -0.33 -17.66 -40.98
C GLN A 48 0.78 -16.83 -40.31
N GLN A 49 1.43 -15.96 -41.09
CA GLN A 49 2.46 -15.06 -40.57
C GLN A 49 1.82 -14.12 -39.55
N LEU A 50 2.27 -14.23 -38.29
CA LEU A 50 1.83 -13.35 -37.22
C LEU A 50 2.30 -11.92 -37.50
N PRO A 51 1.51 -10.88 -37.13
CA PRO A 51 1.97 -9.51 -37.16
C PRO A 51 3.30 -9.31 -36.41
N PRO A 52 4.14 -8.33 -36.80
CA PRO A 52 5.44 -8.10 -36.16
C PRO A 52 5.29 -7.79 -34.67
N VAL A 53 6.20 -8.32 -33.84
CA VAL A 53 6.33 -7.99 -32.41
C VAL A 53 7.00 -6.63 -32.26
N ASP A 54 6.64 -5.87 -31.23
CA ASP A 54 7.26 -4.59 -30.85
C ASP A 54 7.13 -3.47 -31.91
N GLY A 55 6.29 -3.65 -32.94
CA GLY A 55 6.15 -2.66 -34.01
C GLY A 55 5.03 -2.96 -35.02
N GLY A 56 4.98 -2.14 -36.07
CA GLY A 56 3.93 -2.19 -37.08
C GLY A 56 2.64 -1.45 -36.69
N TRP A 57 1.85 -1.09 -37.70
CA TRP A 57 0.61 -0.31 -37.52
C TRP A 57 -0.37 -0.97 -36.55
N GLN A 58 -0.50 -2.29 -36.61
CA GLN A 58 -1.46 -3.02 -35.76
C GLN A 58 -1.09 -2.99 -34.27
N ALA A 59 0.20 -3.08 -33.93
CA ALA A 59 0.66 -3.02 -32.53
C ALA A 59 0.43 -1.62 -31.93
N TRP A 60 0.73 -0.57 -32.69
CA TRP A 60 0.52 0.81 -32.25
C TRP A 60 -0.96 1.20 -32.24
N MET A 61 -1.77 0.68 -33.16
CA MET A 61 -3.22 0.84 -33.11
C MET A 61 -3.82 0.16 -31.87
N PHE A 62 -3.37 -1.06 -31.54
CA PHE A 62 -3.74 -1.73 -30.29
C PHE A 62 -3.39 -0.87 -29.07
N CYS A 63 -2.19 -0.29 -29.05
CA CYS A 63 -1.74 0.58 -27.97
C CYS A 63 -2.60 1.84 -27.86
N LEU A 64 -2.89 2.52 -28.97
CA LEU A 64 -3.74 3.70 -29.02
C LEU A 64 -5.18 3.41 -28.56
N CYS A 65 -5.76 2.30 -29.01
CA CYS A 65 -7.11 1.90 -28.58
C CYS A 65 -7.14 1.52 -27.10
N SER A 66 -6.09 0.85 -26.60
CA SER A 66 -5.96 0.53 -25.18
C SER A 66 -5.78 1.80 -24.33
N PHE A 67 -5.04 2.80 -24.82
CA PHE A 67 -4.95 4.12 -24.19
C PHE A 67 -6.31 4.80 -24.05
N PHE A 68 -7.15 4.79 -25.09
CA PHE A 68 -8.49 5.38 -24.99
C PHE A 68 -9.41 4.60 -24.04
N LEU A 69 -9.31 3.27 -24.01
CA LEU A 69 -10.02 2.46 -23.02
C LEU A 69 -9.54 2.79 -21.60
N GLU A 70 -8.23 2.94 -21.39
CA GLU A 70 -7.64 3.37 -20.12
C GLU A 70 -8.21 4.73 -19.68
N THR A 71 -8.22 5.70 -20.60
CA THR A 71 -8.74 7.05 -20.35
C THR A 71 -10.20 7.02 -19.93
N LEU A 72 -11.03 6.22 -20.60
CA LEU A 72 -12.45 6.11 -20.27
C LEU A 72 -12.69 5.47 -18.90
N VAL A 73 -12.00 4.37 -18.66
CA VAL A 73 -12.19 3.52 -17.47
C VAL A 73 -11.67 4.23 -16.22
N TRP A 74 -10.38 4.57 -16.19
CA TRP A 74 -9.76 5.20 -15.01
C TRP A 74 -10.09 6.67 -14.88
N GLY A 75 -10.19 7.40 -16.00
CA GLY A 75 -10.50 8.82 -15.97
C GLY A 75 -11.88 9.11 -15.37
N PHE A 76 -12.87 8.25 -15.65
CA PHE A 76 -14.19 8.39 -15.04
C PHE A 76 -14.11 8.09 -13.54
N GLY A 77 -13.40 7.02 -13.15
CA GLY A 77 -13.16 6.68 -11.75
C GLY A 77 -12.53 7.82 -10.94
N PHE A 78 -11.51 8.49 -11.49
CA PHE A 78 -10.87 9.65 -10.86
C PHE A 78 -11.76 10.89 -10.79
N SER A 79 -12.83 10.96 -11.59
CA SER A 79 -13.81 12.05 -11.54
C SER A 79 -14.87 11.85 -10.45
N TYR A 80 -14.88 10.71 -9.76
CA TYR A 80 -15.89 10.40 -8.75
C TYR A 80 -15.92 11.42 -7.60
N GLY A 81 -14.77 12.00 -7.21
CA GLY A 81 -14.72 13.03 -6.17
C GLY A 81 -15.60 14.26 -6.47
N VAL A 82 -15.75 14.61 -7.75
CA VAL A 82 -16.64 15.71 -8.19
C VAL A 82 -18.11 15.31 -8.00
N PHE A 83 -18.47 14.09 -8.40
CA PHE A 83 -19.81 13.53 -8.18
C PHE A 83 -20.14 13.39 -6.69
N GLN A 84 -19.20 12.93 -5.87
CA GLN A 84 -19.37 12.82 -4.41
C GLN A 84 -19.72 14.16 -3.78
N SER A 85 -19.00 15.23 -4.14
CA SER A 85 -19.28 16.58 -3.66
C SER A 85 -20.67 17.06 -4.09
N TYR A 86 -21.03 16.82 -5.35
CA TYR A 86 -22.34 17.19 -5.90
C TYR A 86 -23.49 16.43 -5.22
N TYR A 87 -23.39 15.10 -5.10
CA TYR A 87 -24.40 14.27 -4.43
C TYR A 87 -24.56 14.62 -2.94
N SER A 88 -23.49 15.05 -2.28
CA SER A 88 -23.55 15.45 -0.87
C SER A 88 -24.25 16.80 -0.63
N THR A 89 -24.41 17.62 -1.67
CA THR A 89 -24.91 18.99 -1.57
C THR A 89 -26.24 19.24 -2.29
N HIS A 90 -26.59 18.39 -3.26
CA HIS A 90 -27.78 18.57 -4.11
C HIS A 90 -28.81 17.44 -3.92
N ALA A 91 -30.07 17.76 -4.13
CA ALA A 91 -31.13 16.75 -4.22
C ALA A 91 -30.88 15.80 -5.41
N PRO A 92 -31.21 14.50 -5.29
CA PRO A 92 -31.97 13.85 -4.23
C PRO A 92 -31.13 13.33 -3.04
N PHE A 93 -29.80 13.39 -3.11
CA PHE A 93 -28.90 12.66 -2.19
C PHE A 93 -28.40 13.48 -0.99
N GLN A 94 -28.62 14.79 -0.95
CA GLN A 94 -28.15 15.70 0.11
C GLN A 94 -28.46 15.24 1.57
N ASN A 95 -29.56 14.51 1.78
CA ASN A 95 -29.98 14.02 3.09
C ASN A 95 -29.57 12.56 3.37
N GLN A 96 -28.85 11.92 2.46
CA GLN A 96 -28.40 10.53 2.59
C GLN A 96 -27.07 10.45 3.37
N SER A 97 -26.68 9.23 3.75
CA SER A 97 -25.41 9.00 4.43
C SER A 97 -24.21 9.44 3.57
N LYS A 98 -23.44 10.42 4.05
CA LYS A 98 -22.21 10.91 3.40
C LYS A 98 -21.17 9.80 3.25
N ILE A 99 -21.13 8.86 4.19
CA ILE A 99 -20.26 7.68 4.12
C ILE A 99 -20.68 6.77 2.95
N ALA A 100 -21.99 6.55 2.79
CA ALA A 100 -22.51 5.73 1.70
C ALA A 100 -22.22 6.36 0.32
N ILE A 101 -22.37 7.68 0.19
CA ILE A 101 -21.99 8.41 -1.03
C ILE A 101 -20.48 8.28 -1.28
N ALA A 102 -19.64 8.52 -0.26
CA ALA A 102 -18.20 8.41 -0.39
C ALA A 102 -17.70 7.00 -0.75
N ALA A 103 -18.47 5.95 -0.43
CA ALA A 103 -18.08 4.57 -0.68
C ALA A 103 -18.22 4.13 -2.16
N VAL A 104 -19.07 4.78 -2.97
CA VAL A 104 -19.38 4.34 -4.34
C VAL A 104 -18.13 4.26 -5.22
N GLY A 105 -17.35 5.34 -5.29
CA GLY A 105 -16.12 5.40 -6.10
C GLY A 105 -15.05 4.39 -5.67
N PRO A 106 -14.67 4.34 -4.38
CA PRO A 106 -13.74 3.35 -3.85
C PRO A 106 -14.17 1.89 -4.10
N ILE A 107 -15.48 1.58 -4.00
CA ILE A 107 -15.99 0.24 -4.34
C ILE A 107 -15.76 -0.07 -5.82
N ALA A 108 -16.02 0.88 -6.72
CA ALA A 108 -15.76 0.71 -8.15
C ALA A 108 -14.28 0.40 -8.41
N LEU A 109 -13.38 1.21 -7.85
CA LEU A 109 -11.93 1.02 -8.02
C LEU A 109 -11.45 -0.31 -7.42
N ALA A 110 -11.97 -0.69 -6.25
CA ALA A 110 -11.60 -1.95 -5.60
C ALA A 110 -12.02 -3.17 -6.42
N ILE A 111 -13.22 -3.14 -6.99
CA ILE A 111 -13.71 -4.20 -7.88
C ILE A 111 -12.90 -4.23 -9.16
N GLU A 112 -12.64 -3.07 -9.78
CA GLU A 112 -11.91 -2.96 -11.03
C GLU A 112 -10.48 -3.51 -10.92
N TYR A 113 -9.75 -3.15 -9.84
CA TYR A 113 -8.44 -3.74 -9.55
C TYR A 113 -8.54 -5.23 -9.16
N GLY A 114 -9.57 -5.60 -8.41
CA GLY A 114 -9.72 -6.93 -7.82
C GLY A 114 -10.14 -8.01 -8.82
N GLU A 115 -11.01 -7.70 -9.78
CA GLU A 115 -11.58 -8.71 -10.66
C GLU A 115 -10.58 -9.28 -11.68
N GLY A 116 -9.44 -8.62 -11.88
CA GLY A 116 -8.40 -9.08 -12.79
C GLY A 116 -7.97 -10.52 -12.55
N ILE A 117 -7.84 -10.93 -11.28
CA ILE A 117 -7.45 -12.29 -10.94
C ILE A 117 -8.53 -13.30 -11.35
N LEU A 118 -9.80 -12.96 -11.15
CA LEU A 118 -10.93 -13.79 -11.57
C LEU A 118 -10.99 -13.90 -13.10
N LEU A 119 -10.84 -12.77 -13.79
CA LEU A 119 -10.79 -12.72 -15.25
C LEU A 119 -9.59 -13.51 -15.81
N SER A 120 -8.46 -13.51 -15.13
CA SER A 120 -7.29 -14.31 -15.52
C SER A 120 -7.60 -15.82 -15.51
N PHE A 121 -8.38 -16.30 -14.52
CA PHE A 121 -8.84 -17.69 -14.46
C PHE A 121 -9.86 -18.02 -15.56
N ILE A 122 -10.81 -17.11 -15.79
CA ILE A 122 -11.81 -17.25 -16.85
C ILE A 122 -11.13 -17.34 -18.21
N TYR A 123 -10.23 -16.40 -18.54
CA TYR A 123 -9.57 -16.36 -19.85
C TYR A 123 -8.48 -17.43 -20.00
N GLY A 124 -7.89 -17.89 -18.89
CA GLY A 124 -6.99 -19.05 -18.90
C GLY A 124 -7.71 -20.33 -19.31
N LYS A 125 -8.98 -20.51 -18.91
CA LYS A 125 -9.81 -21.68 -19.27
C LYS A 125 -10.63 -21.50 -20.55
N TYR A 126 -11.07 -20.28 -20.81
CA TYR A 126 -11.90 -19.88 -21.95
C TYR A 126 -11.29 -18.65 -22.66
N PRO A 127 -10.16 -18.80 -23.37
CA PRO A 127 -9.52 -17.68 -24.08
C PRO A 127 -10.42 -17.01 -25.12
N GLU A 128 -11.42 -17.75 -25.63
CA GLU A 128 -12.44 -17.25 -26.56
C GLU A 128 -13.37 -16.19 -25.95
N LEU A 129 -13.52 -16.17 -24.62
CA LEU A 129 -14.39 -15.21 -23.92
C LEU A 129 -13.74 -13.85 -23.74
N LEU A 130 -12.43 -13.72 -23.94
CA LEU A 130 -11.69 -12.47 -23.73
C LEU A 130 -12.23 -11.31 -24.57
N LYS A 131 -12.67 -11.58 -25.81
CA LYS A 131 -13.19 -10.53 -26.68
C LYS A 131 -14.69 -10.23 -26.44
N PRO A 132 -15.57 -11.24 -26.34
CA PRO A 132 -16.95 -11.03 -25.93
C PRO A 132 -17.10 -10.35 -24.57
N SER A 133 -16.21 -10.63 -23.61
CA SER A 133 -16.26 -10.01 -22.29
C SER A 133 -16.03 -8.50 -22.34
N MET A 134 -15.16 -8.00 -23.23
CA MET A 134 -14.99 -6.56 -23.42
C MET A 134 -16.28 -5.88 -23.89
N TRP A 135 -17.01 -6.51 -24.81
CA TRP A 135 -18.29 -5.98 -25.31
C TRP A 135 -19.37 -6.03 -24.25
N PHE A 136 -19.43 -7.12 -23.48
CA PHE A 136 -20.33 -7.23 -22.34
C PHE A 136 -20.00 -6.18 -21.27
N GLY A 137 -18.71 -5.99 -20.94
CA GLY A 137 -18.25 -4.99 -20.00
C GLY A 137 -18.64 -3.58 -20.43
N LEU A 138 -18.44 -3.25 -21.70
CA LEU A 138 -18.89 -1.97 -22.28
C LEU A 138 -20.40 -1.79 -22.17
N ALA A 139 -21.19 -2.79 -22.55
CA ALA A 139 -22.65 -2.73 -22.45
C ALA A 139 -23.09 -2.55 -20.99
N LEU A 140 -22.45 -3.27 -20.05
CA LEU A 140 -22.73 -3.17 -18.62
C LEU A 140 -22.38 -1.79 -18.07
N ALA A 141 -21.22 -1.25 -18.40
CA ALA A 141 -20.76 0.07 -17.96
C ALA A 141 -21.67 1.20 -18.49
N VAL A 142 -21.99 1.17 -19.79
CA VAL A 142 -22.92 2.14 -20.43
C VAL A 142 -24.31 2.05 -19.81
N THR A 143 -24.85 0.84 -19.66
CA THR A 143 -26.18 0.63 -19.06
C THR A 143 -26.18 1.08 -17.60
N SER A 144 -25.12 0.79 -16.86
CA SER A 144 -24.98 1.21 -15.46
C SER A 144 -25.04 2.74 -15.32
N LEU A 145 -24.27 3.48 -16.14
CA LEU A 145 -24.29 4.94 -16.12
C LEU A 145 -25.65 5.50 -16.54
N LEU A 146 -26.28 4.94 -17.57
CA LEU A 146 -27.61 5.36 -18.01
C LEU A 146 -28.66 5.13 -16.93
N VAL A 147 -28.73 3.94 -16.33
CA VAL A 147 -29.70 3.62 -15.29
C VAL A 147 -29.45 4.45 -14.04
N SER A 148 -28.19 4.72 -13.70
CA SER A 148 -27.83 5.60 -12.57
C SER A 148 -28.41 7.02 -12.72
N SER A 149 -28.65 7.49 -13.95
CA SER A 149 -29.27 8.81 -14.19
C SER A 149 -30.74 8.90 -13.77
N PHE A 150 -31.40 7.79 -13.48
CA PHE A 150 -32.80 7.72 -13.06
C PHE A 150 -32.99 7.39 -11.58
N VAL A 151 -31.89 7.18 -10.86
CA VAL A 151 -31.91 6.71 -9.48
C VAL A 151 -31.94 7.89 -8.52
N ASP A 152 -32.75 7.76 -7.46
CA ASP A 152 -32.85 8.73 -6.37
C ASP A 152 -32.45 8.14 -5.00
N ARG A 153 -31.84 6.95 -4.98
CA ARG A 153 -31.41 6.22 -3.77
C ARG A 153 -29.92 5.87 -3.79
N VAL A 154 -29.21 6.09 -2.70
CA VAL A 154 -27.74 5.92 -2.65
C VAL A 154 -27.32 4.45 -2.77
N GLU A 155 -28.13 3.54 -2.27
CA GLU A 155 -27.88 2.09 -2.34
C GLU A 155 -27.85 1.60 -3.79
N LEU A 156 -28.73 2.17 -4.63
CA LEU A 156 -28.76 1.90 -6.06
C LEU A 156 -27.58 2.56 -6.79
N LEU A 157 -27.07 3.71 -6.32
CA LEU A 157 -25.81 4.27 -6.83
C LEU A 157 -24.62 3.39 -6.50
N ILE A 158 -24.54 2.83 -5.29
CA ILE A 158 -23.49 1.87 -4.91
C ILE A 158 -23.55 0.64 -5.82
N LEU A 159 -24.76 0.10 -6.06
CA LEU A 159 -24.92 -1.05 -6.94
C LEU A 159 -24.52 -0.72 -8.39
N LEU A 160 -24.97 0.40 -8.94
CA LEU A 160 -24.75 0.72 -10.34
C LEU A 160 -23.35 1.31 -10.57
N GLN A 161 -23.05 2.48 -9.99
CA GLN A 161 -21.76 3.16 -10.20
C GLN A 161 -20.61 2.52 -9.43
N GLY A 162 -20.88 1.87 -8.30
CA GLY A 162 -19.86 1.11 -7.57
C GLY A 162 -19.64 -0.25 -8.21
N VAL A 163 -20.63 -1.14 -8.14
CA VAL A 163 -20.46 -2.54 -8.52
C VAL A 163 -20.55 -2.77 -10.02
N CYS A 164 -21.67 -2.44 -10.68
CA CYS A 164 -21.88 -2.75 -12.09
C CYS A 164 -20.90 -2.02 -13.00
N LEU A 165 -20.60 -0.76 -12.71
CA LEU A 165 -19.62 0.01 -13.45
C LEU A 165 -18.20 -0.51 -13.20
N GLY A 166 -17.82 -0.84 -11.95
CA GLY A 166 -16.52 -1.45 -11.65
C GLY A 166 -16.29 -2.75 -12.41
N ILE A 167 -17.29 -3.65 -12.43
CA ILE A 167 -17.23 -4.90 -13.22
C ILE A 167 -17.16 -4.60 -14.72
N GLY A 168 -18.01 -3.68 -15.21
CA GLY A 168 -18.03 -3.34 -16.63
C GLY A 168 -16.71 -2.76 -17.12
N SER A 169 -16.16 -1.83 -16.35
CA SER A 169 -14.88 -1.16 -16.61
C SER A 169 -13.70 -2.13 -16.57
N GLY A 170 -13.61 -2.99 -15.56
CA GLY A 170 -12.50 -3.94 -15.48
C GLY A 170 -12.57 -5.02 -16.59
N MET A 171 -13.76 -5.44 -17.02
CA MET A 171 -13.93 -6.34 -18.16
C MET A 171 -13.51 -5.70 -19.50
N MET A 172 -13.49 -4.36 -19.58
CA MET A 172 -12.88 -3.64 -20.70
C MET A 172 -11.36 -3.50 -20.54
N TYR A 173 -10.90 -3.19 -19.33
CA TYR A 173 -9.49 -2.92 -19.01
C TYR A 173 -8.59 -4.16 -19.05
N TRP A 174 -8.92 -5.21 -18.28
CA TRP A 174 -8.02 -6.36 -18.09
C TRP A 174 -7.64 -7.11 -19.37
N PRO A 175 -8.55 -7.31 -20.34
CA PRO A 175 -8.17 -7.85 -21.65
C PRO A 175 -7.07 -7.05 -22.34
N THR A 176 -7.06 -5.71 -22.22
CA THR A 176 -5.99 -4.89 -22.81
C THR A 176 -4.66 -5.19 -22.13
N MET A 177 -4.64 -5.25 -20.79
CA MET A 177 -3.44 -5.54 -20.01
C MET A 177 -2.83 -6.90 -20.33
N PHE A 178 -3.68 -7.92 -20.51
CA PHE A 178 -3.22 -9.27 -20.85
C PHE A 178 -2.67 -9.37 -22.27
N LEU A 179 -3.21 -8.58 -23.21
CA LEU A 179 -2.78 -8.62 -24.61
C LEU A 179 -1.52 -7.78 -24.89
N ILE A 180 -1.11 -6.87 -23.99
CA ILE A 180 0.13 -6.09 -24.15
C ILE A 180 1.34 -7.01 -24.32
N SER A 181 1.42 -8.11 -23.56
CA SER A 181 2.53 -9.06 -23.64
C SER A 181 2.54 -9.87 -24.95
N GLU A 182 1.41 -9.99 -25.64
CA GLU A 182 1.34 -10.63 -26.96
C GLU A 182 1.98 -9.73 -28.05
N TRP A 183 1.74 -8.42 -27.98
CA TRP A 183 2.19 -7.43 -28.97
C TRP A 183 3.60 -6.90 -28.72
N PHE A 184 3.99 -6.74 -27.45
CA PHE A 184 5.24 -6.11 -27.04
C PHE A 184 6.08 -7.01 -26.12
N SER A 185 7.33 -7.23 -26.51
CA SER A 185 8.34 -7.99 -25.77
C SER A 185 9.47 -7.08 -25.29
N ARG A 186 10.22 -6.44 -26.21
CA ARG A 186 11.35 -5.56 -25.88
C ARG A 186 10.91 -4.14 -25.51
N ARG A 187 9.74 -3.70 -25.97
CA ARG A 187 9.19 -2.35 -25.72
C ARG A 187 7.97 -2.40 -24.80
N ARG A 188 7.93 -3.39 -23.90
CA ARG A 188 6.75 -3.69 -23.08
C ARG A 188 6.53 -2.61 -22.03
N GLY A 189 7.59 -2.12 -21.41
CA GLY A 189 7.56 -0.99 -20.48
C GLY A 189 7.07 0.28 -21.18
N LEU A 190 7.61 0.61 -22.36
CA LEU A 190 7.12 1.75 -23.14
C LEU A 190 5.64 1.62 -23.53
N ALA A 191 5.21 0.46 -24.02
CA ALA A 191 3.82 0.23 -24.43
C ALA A 191 2.86 0.31 -23.24
N SER A 192 3.20 -0.28 -22.10
CA SER A 192 2.40 -0.17 -20.88
C SER A 192 2.38 1.26 -20.33
N GLY A 193 3.51 1.97 -20.35
CA GLY A 193 3.58 3.37 -19.97
C GLY A 193 2.70 4.28 -20.84
N ILE A 194 2.66 4.03 -22.16
CA ILE A 194 1.74 4.74 -23.06
C ILE A 194 0.29 4.41 -22.71
N VAL A 195 -0.08 3.14 -22.50
CA VAL A 195 -1.46 2.81 -22.14
C VAL A 195 -1.86 3.46 -20.81
N PHE A 196 -1.02 3.34 -19.77
CA PHE A 196 -1.26 3.95 -18.45
C PHE A 196 -1.35 5.47 -18.48
N ALA A 197 -0.62 6.13 -19.39
CA ALA A 197 -0.76 7.57 -19.62
C ALA A 197 -2.20 7.99 -19.94
N GLY A 198 -3.04 7.07 -20.45
CA GLY A 198 -4.47 7.31 -20.66
C GLY A 198 -5.21 7.66 -19.37
N SER A 199 -4.86 7.01 -18.25
CA SER A 199 -5.46 7.25 -16.93
C SER A 199 -5.19 8.68 -16.44
N GLY A 200 -3.97 9.20 -16.62
CA GLY A 200 -3.61 10.56 -16.24
C GLY A 200 -4.27 11.62 -17.12
N VAL A 201 -4.39 11.37 -18.43
CA VAL A 201 -5.14 12.27 -19.34
C VAL A 201 -6.62 12.32 -18.95
N GLY A 202 -7.23 11.16 -18.68
CA GLY A 202 -8.62 11.07 -18.22
C GLY A 202 -8.84 11.73 -16.87
N GLY A 203 -7.95 11.50 -15.91
CA GLY A 203 -7.99 12.11 -14.58
C GLY A 203 -7.80 13.63 -14.59
N PHE A 204 -7.19 14.20 -15.63
CA PHE A 204 -7.13 15.64 -15.82
C PHE A 204 -8.38 16.20 -16.53
N LEU A 205 -8.78 15.61 -17.67
CA LEU A 205 -9.83 16.16 -18.52
C LEU A 205 -11.23 15.93 -17.94
N PHE A 206 -11.51 14.73 -17.44
CA PHE A 206 -12.88 14.36 -17.08
C PHE A 206 -13.41 15.08 -15.85
N PRO A 207 -12.66 15.34 -14.77
CA PRO A 207 -13.18 16.13 -13.66
C PRO A 207 -13.62 17.53 -14.09
N LEU A 208 -12.92 18.17 -15.03
CA LEU A 208 -13.28 19.48 -15.59
C LEU A 208 -14.58 19.41 -16.40
N ILE A 209 -14.68 18.41 -17.27
CA ILE A 209 -15.87 18.19 -18.10
C ILE A 209 -17.07 17.86 -17.22
N VAL A 210 -16.90 16.96 -16.25
CA VAL A 210 -17.95 16.58 -15.28
C VAL A 210 -18.39 17.80 -14.50
N ASN A 211 -17.48 18.60 -13.94
CA ASN A 211 -17.85 19.79 -13.16
C ASN A 211 -18.66 20.78 -14.02
N GLY A 212 -18.17 21.10 -15.22
CA GLY A 212 -18.89 22.00 -16.13
C GLY A 212 -20.26 21.47 -16.58
N LEU A 213 -20.40 20.16 -16.77
CA LEU A 213 -21.69 19.53 -17.10
C LEU A 213 -22.63 19.50 -15.89
N LEU A 214 -22.14 19.24 -14.68
CA LEU A 214 -22.95 19.24 -13.46
C LEU A 214 -23.56 20.62 -13.19
N ASP A 215 -22.78 21.68 -13.42
CA ASP A 215 -23.25 23.07 -13.28
C ASP A 215 -24.28 23.45 -14.36
N ALA A 216 -24.13 22.95 -15.59
CA ALA A 216 -24.96 23.33 -16.72
C ALA A 216 -26.25 22.51 -16.87
N VAL A 217 -26.19 21.19 -16.65
CA VAL A 217 -27.27 20.26 -17.03
C VAL A 217 -27.65 19.26 -15.95
N ASP A 218 -27.06 19.33 -14.74
CA ASP A 218 -27.26 18.39 -13.62
C ASP A 218 -26.61 17.00 -13.77
N PHE A 219 -26.63 16.21 -12.68
CA PHE A 219 -26.03 14.87 -12.66
C PHE A 219 -26.71 13.86 -13.59
N ARG A 220 -28.02 13.97 -13.81
CA ARG A 220 -28.77 13.01 -14.62
C ARG A 220 -28.35 13.12 -16.08
N TRP A 221 -28.30 14.33 -16.62
CA TRP A 221 -27.81 14.52 -17.98
C TRP A 221 -26.30 14.32 -18.10
N THR A 222 -25.52 14.70 -17.09
CA THR A 222 -24.08 14.45 -17.08
C THR A 222 -23.77 12.94 -17.23
N LEU A 223 -24.47 12.08 -16.48
CA LEU A 223 -24.29 10.63 -16.58
C LEU A 223 -24.71 10.08 -17.95
N ARG A 224 -25.78 10.61 -18.56
CA ARG A 224 -26.22 10.20 -19.92
C ARG A 224 -25.21 10.59 -21.00
N ILE A 225 -24.65 11.80 -20.90
CA ILE A 225 -23.60 12.28 -21.80
C ILE A 225 -22.36 11.38 -21.67
N PHE A 226 -21.93 11.08 -20.44
CA PHE A 226 -20.80 10.18 -20.21
C PHE A 226 -21.06 8.75 -20.68
N ALA A 227 -22.29 8.24 -20.52
CA ALA A 227 -22.65 6.94 -21.07
C ALA A 227 -22.56 6.92 -22.61
N ALA A 228 -22.96 8.01 -23.29
CA ALA A 228 -22.81 8.14 -24.74
C ALA A 228 -21.32 8.23 -25.15
N ILE A 229 -20.51 9.00 -24.43
CA ILE A 229 -19.05 9.08 -24.65
C ILE A 229 -18.42 7.69 -24.48
N MET A 230 -18.76 6.99 -23.40
CA MET A 230 -18.27 5.64 -23.11
C MET A 230 -18.73 4.64 -24.18
N ALA A 231 -19.97 4.73 -24.66
CA ALA A 231 -20.47 3.87 -25.74
C ALA A 231 -19.69 4.09 -27.05
N VAL A 232 -19.49 5.34 -27.47
CA VAL A 232 -18.83 5.66 -28.75
C VAL A 232 -17.33 5.35 -28.67
N LEU A 233 -16.62 5.97 -27.74
CA LEU A 233 -15.17 5.80 -27.63
C LEU A 233 -14.80 4.40 -27.15
N GLY A 234 -15.60 3.81 -26.27
CA GLY A 234 -15.43 2.42 -25.83
C GLY A 234 -15.66 1.43 -26.96
N CYS A 235 -16.65 1.64 -27.84
CA CYS A 235 -16.85 0.80 -29.02
C CYS A 235 -15.64 0.85 -29.96
N LEU A 236 -15.12 2.05 -30.25
CA LEU A 236 -13.91 2.23 -31.06
C LEU A 236 -12.68 1.58 -30.41
N GLY A 237 -12.50 1.77 -29.11
CA GLY A 237 -11.43 1.16 -28.33
C GLY A 237 -11.48 -0.36 -28.37
N VAL A 238 -12.65 -0.93 -28.06
CA VAL A 238 -12.88 -2.37 -28.13
C VAL A 238 -12.63 -2.85 -29.56
N LEU A 239 -13.16 -2.25 -30.61
CA LEU A 239 -12.91 -2.71 -32.00
C LEU A 239 -11.41 -2.78 -32.38
N GLY A 240 -10.61 -1.85 -31.86
CA GLY A 240 -9.17 -1.80 -32.11
C GLY A 240 -8.32 -2.76 -31.26
N THR A 241 -8.78 -3.17 -30.09
CA THR A 241 -8.07 -4.15 -29.24
C THR A 241 -8.14 -5.54 -29.86
N ARG A 242 -7.11 -5.96 -30.60
CA ARG A 242 -7.07 -7.27 -31.26
C ARG A 242 -6.03 -8.17 -30.61
N ARG A 243 -6.29 -9.48 -30.61
CA ARG A 243 -5.29 -10.49 -30.25
C ARG A 243 -4.25 -10.56 -31.36
N ARG A 244 -2.98 -10.72 -30.99
CA ARG A 244 -1.93 -11.00 -31.98
C ARG A 244 -1.86 -12.49 -32.27
N ILE A 245 -2.00 -13.31 -31.23
CA ILE A 245 -1.86 -14.76 -31.31
C ILE A 245 -3.25 -15.40 -31.52
N PRO A 246 -3.44 -16.23 -32.56
CA PRO A 246 -4.69 -16.96 -32.77
C PRO A 246 -5.02 -17.88 -31.60
N ILE A 247 -6.31 -18.01 -31.29
CA ILE A 247 -6.79 -18.88 -30.21
C ILE A 247 -6.48 -20.34 -30.57
N SER A 248 -5.76 -21.05 -29.70
CA SER A 248 -5.61 -22.49 -29.81
C SER A 248 -6.98 -23.16 -29.62
N LYS A 249 -7.53 -23.74 -30.69
CA LYS A 249 -8.81 -24.45 -30.62
C LYS A 249 -8.59 -25.80 -29.93
N TYR A 250 -9.26 -26.02 -28.81
CA TYR A 250 -9.28 -27.34 -28.16
C TYR A 250 -9.92 -28.36 -29.09
N ARG A 251 -9.22 -29.48 -29.34
CA ARG A 251 -9.76 -30.57 -30.15
C ARG A 251 -10.89 -31.29 -29.40
N PRO A 252 -11.91 -31.84 -30.08
CA PRO A 252 -12.90 -32.69 -29.43
C PRO A 252 -12.20 -33.82 -28.65
N GLY A 253 -12.47 -33.92 -27.34
CA GLY A 253 -11.83 -34.89 -26.43
C GLY A 253 -10.62 -34.36 -25.64
N GLN A 254 -10.08 -33.18 -25.96
CA GLN A 254 -9.01 -32.55 -25.19
C GLN A 254 -9.61 -31.84 -23.96
N GLN A 255 -9.16 -32.20 -22.76
CA GLN A 255 -9.60 -31.54 -21.53
C GLN A 255 -9.04 -30.12 -21.45
N ARG A 256 -9.93 -29.15 -21.20
CA ARG A 256 -9.55 -27.77 -20.89
C ARG A 256 -8.74 -27.73 -19.59
N PRO A 257 -7.85 -26.74 -19.42
CA PRO A 257 -7.16 -26.54 -18.15
C PRO A 257 -8.18 -26.31 -17.01
N LYS A 258 -7.74 -26.60 -15.79
CA LYS A 258 -8.55 -26.33 -14.59
C LYS A 258 -8.83 -24.83 -14.48
N PHE A 259 -9.99 -24.49 -13.89
CA PHE A 259 -10.40 -23.11 -13.70
C PHE A 259 -9.37 -22.33 -12.88
N ILE A 260 -8.96 -22.88 -11.74
CA ILE A 260 -7.82 -22.40 -10.98
C ILE A 260 -6.61 -23.28 -11.35
N PRO A 261 -5.52 -22.70 -11.87
CA PRO A 261 -4.30 -23.43 -12.15
C PRO A 261 -3.74 -24.08 -10.88
N ARG A 262 -3.37 -25.36 -10.96
CA ARG A 262 -2.86 -26.12 -9.79
C ARG A 262 -1.46 -25.68 -9.37
N ASN A 263 -0.71 -25.08 -10.28
CA ASN A 263 0.68 -24.68 -10.10
C ASN A 263 0.83 -23.16 -10.32
N MET A 264 0.55 -22.38 -9.27
CA MET A 264 0.75 -20.92 -9.26
C MET A 264 2.10 -20.62 -8.60
N GLN A 265 3.19 -20.79 -9.35
CA GLN A 265 4.54 -20.69 -8.79
C GLN A 265 4.88 -19.27 -8.36
N PHE A 266 4.27 -18.26 -8.98
CA PHE A 266 4.50 -16.86 -8.63
C PHE A 266 4.15 -16.53 -7.17
N PHE A 267 3.16 -17.20 -6.55
CA PHE A 267 2.86 -17.02 -5.12
C PHE A 267 3.98 -17.51 -4.18
N LYS A 268 4.87 -18.38 -4.67
CA LYS A 268 6.04 -18.83 -3.92
C LYS A 268 7.24 -17.90 -4.11
N SER A 269 7.18 -16.99 -5.07
CA SER A 269 8.24 -16.04 -5.32
C SER A 269 8.23 -14.94 -4.25
N PRO A 270 9.36 -14.66 -3.56
CA PRO A 270 9.43 -13.54 -2.62
C PRO A 270 9.23 -12.18 -3.33
N ILE A 271 9.58 -12.09 -4.61
CA ILE A 271 9.38 -10.90 -5.43
C ILE A 271 7.90 -10.53 -5.50
N PHE A 272 7.01 -11.52 -5.61
CA PHE A 272 5.56 -11.28 -5.64
C PHE A 272 5.07 -10.58 -4.38
N TRP A 273 5.45 -11.08 -3.19
CA TRP A 273 4.99 -10.53 -1.92
C TRP A 273 5.61 -9.18 -1.61
N LEU A 274 6.91 -9.02 -1.86
CA LEU A 274 7.60 -7.74 -1.67
C LEU A 274 7.03 -6.66 -2.59
N PHE A 275 6.84 -6.99 -3.87
CA PHE A 275 6.27 -6.04 -4.82
C PHE A 275 4.80 -5.73 -4.49
N SER A 276 4.00 -6.72 -4.09
CA SER A 276 2.61 -6.49 -3.65
C SER A 276 2.54 -5.55 -2.44
N LEU A 277 3.45 -5.71 -1.48
CA LEU A 277 3.56 -4.81 -0.33
C LEU A 277 3.98 -3.39 -0.77
N CYS A 278 4.98 -3.25 -1.66
CA CYS A 278 5.35 -1.95 -2.21
C CYS A 278 4.19 -1.28 -2.94
N ASN A 279 3.42 -2.03 -3.73
CA ASN A 279 2.26 -1.53 -4.46
C ASN A 279 1.13 -1.09 -3.51
N LEU A 280 0.88 -1.86 -2.43
CA LEU A 280 -0.07 -1.50 -1.38
C LEU A 280 0.33 -0.18 -0.70
N LEU A 281 1.59 -0.07 -0.26
CA LEU A 281 2.09 1.12 0.43
C LEU A 281 2.12 2.35 -0.47
N GLN A 282 2.55 2.19 -1.72
CA GLN A 282 2.53 3.26 -2.71
C GLN A 282 1.11 3.76 -2.94
N ALA A 283 0.14 2.85 -3.09
CA ALA A 283 -1.24 3.22 -3.36
C ALA A 283 -1.90 3.92 -2.16
N LEU A 284 -1.60 3.49 -0.94
CA LEU A 284 -2.04 4.15 0.29
C LEU A 284 -1.50 5.58 0.41
N SER A 285 -0.34 5.87 -0.17
CA SER A 285 0.26 7.21 -0.21
C SER A 285 -0.25 8.05 -1.39
N PHE A 286 -0.35 7.45 -2.59
CA PHE A 286 -0.69 8.15 -3.83
C PHE A 286 -2.14 8.65 -3.88
N PHE A 287 -3.12 7.80 -3.49
CA PHE A 287 -4.54 8.15 -3.62
C PHE A 287 -4.95 9.34 -2.73
N PRO A 288 -4.54 9.42 -1.45
CA PRO A 288 -4.84 10.60 -0.62
C PRO A 288 -4.29 11.90 -1.21
N VAL A 289 -3.07 11.90 -1.74
CA VAL A 289 -2.50 13.10 -2.38
C VAL A 289 -3.36 13.50 -3.58
N SER A 290 -3.67 12.56 -4.46
CA SER A 290 -4.53 12.83 -5.62
C SER A 290 -5.90 13.38 -5.21
N LEU A 291 -6.45 12.93 -4.08
CA LEU A 291 -7.76 13.35 -3.57
C LEU A 291 -7.70 14.76 -2.96
N PHE A 292 -6.70 15.04 -2.13
CA PHE A 292 -6.67 16.23 -1.28
C PHE A 292 -5.83 17.38 -1.81
N ILE A 293 -4.98 17.19 -2.82
CA ILE A 293 -4.07 18.23 -3.32
C ILE A 293 -4.81 19.51 -3.76
N ALA A 294 -6.00 19.37 -4.36
CA ALA A 294 -6.84 20.49 -4.75
C ALA A 294 -7.44 21.21 -3.53
N ASP A 295 -7.95 20.46 -2.56
CA ASP A 295 -8.56 21.02 -1.35
C ASP A 295 -7.54 21.70 -0.44
N PHE A 296 -6.33 21.13 -0.32
CA PHE A 296 -5.20 21.77 0.33
C PHE A 296 -4.89 23.12 -0.32
N THR A 297 -4.80 23.17 -1.65
CA THR A 297 -4.47 24.40 -2.39
C THR A 297 -5.56 25.48 -2.24
N LYS A 298 -6.85 25.09 -2.15
CA LYS A 298 -7.95 26.02 -1.89
C LYS A 298 -7.89 26.68 -0.52
N SER A 299 -7.19 26.08 0.46
CA SER A 299 -7.14 26.62 1.83
C SER A 299 -6.36 27.93 1.94
N PHE A 300 -5.46 28.22 1.00
CA PHE A 300 -4.67 29.45 0.97
C PHE A 300 -4.61 30.13 -0.42
N SER A 301 -5.34 29.61 -1.41
CA SER A 301 -5.35 30.15 -2.78
C SER A 301 -6.70 30.01 -3.49
N SER A 302 -6.74 30.32 -4.78
CA SER A 302 -7.96 30.35 -5.59
C SER A 302 -8.40 28.96 -6.09
N PRO A 303 -9.70 28.74 -6.37
CA PRO A 303 -10.19 27.50 -6.99
C PRO A 303 -9.54 27.19 -8.36
N LEU A 304 -9.21 28.23 -9.13
CA LEU A 304 -8.52 28.08 -10.41
C LEU A 304 -7.10 27.52 -10.19
N SER A 305 -6.37 28.08 -9.20
CA SER A 305 -5.03 27.62 -8.86
C SER A 305 -5.03 26.17 -8.37
N ALA A 306 -5.99 25.77 -7.53
CA ALA A 306 -6.15 24.39 -7.09
C ALA A 306 -6.39 23.40 -8.25
N THR A 307 -7.18 23.83 -9.23
CA THR A 307 -7.43 23.06 -10.45
C THR A 307 -6.13 22.91 -11.25
N ILE A 308 -5.35 23.98 -11.42
CA ILE A 308 -4.04 23.94 -12.11
C ILE A 308 -3.06 23.00 -11.40
N VAL A 309 -3.01 23.02 -10.06
CA VAL A 309 -2.13 22.12 -9.28
C VAL A 309 -2.49 20.65 -9.53
N LEU A 310 -3.78 20.29 -9.45
CA LEU A 310 -4.24 18.93 -9.76
C LEU A 310 -3.93 18.53 -11.21
N SER A 311 -4.06 19.48 -12.13
CA SER A 311 -3.76 19.28 -13.55
C SER A 311 -2.28 18.99 -13.78
N LEU A 312 -1.40 19.77 -13.14
CA LEU A 312 0.04 19.56 -13.20
C LEU A 312 0.45 18.20 -12.61
N PHE A 313 -0.19 17.79 -11.50
CA PHE A 313 0.01 16.47 -10.89
C PHE A 313 -0.32 15.33 -11.86
N ASN A 314 -1.46 15.41 -12.56
CA ASN A 314 -1.86 14.38 -13.52
C ASN A 314 -0.97 14.40 -14.78
N VAL A 315 -0.68 15.57 -15.36
CA VAL A 315 0.15 15.70 -16.57
C VAL A 315 1.59 15.25 -16.33
N SER A 316 2.18 15.58 -15.17
CA SER A 316 3.50 15.10 -14.81
C SER A 316 3.54 13.57 -14.68
N GLY A 317 2.46 12.98 -14.13
CA GLY A 317 2.25 11.53 -14.09
C GLY A 317 2.22 10.89 -15.48
N VAL A 318 1.48 11.45 -16.44
CA VAL A 318 1.40 10.97 -17.83
C VAL A 318 2.78 10.92 -18.48
N ILE A 319 3.52 12.04 -18.41
CA ILE A 319 4.86 12.15 -19.00
C ILE A 319 5.80 11.13 -18.35
N SER A 320 5.74 11.03 -17.03
CA SER A 320 6.59 10.11 -16.27
C SER A 320 6.27 8.65 -16.54
N GLN A 321 5.01 8.25 -16.71
CA GLN A 321 4.65 6.86 -17.06
C GLN A 321 5.30 6.41 -18.36
N ILE A 322 5.32 7.28 -19.38
CA ILE A 322 5.98 6.98 -20.65
C ILE A 322 7.50 6.89 -20.47
N ILE A 323 8.11 7.85 -19.78
CA ILE A 323 9.56 7.90 -19.55
C ILE A 323 10.02 6.71 -18.70
N ILE A 324 9.38 6.48 -17.57
CA ILE A 324 9.69 5.39 -16.64
C ILE A 324 9.42 4.04 -17.29
N GLY A 325 8.30 3.88 -18.01
CA GLY A 325 8.04 2.69 -18.81
C GLY A 325 9.20 2.40 -19.78
N TYR A 326 9.65 3.40 -20.53
CA TYR A 326 10.82 3.26 -21.39
C TYR A 326 12.12 2.94 -20.64
N LEU A 327 12.35 3.54 -19.47
CA LEU A 327 13.53 3.28 -18.65
C LEU A 327 13.53 1.85 -18.10
N THR A 328 12.35 1.30 -17.74
CA THR A 328 12.25 -0.10 -17.28
C THR A 328 12.59 -1.12 -18.36
N ASP A 329 12.50 -0.75 -19.65
CA ASP A 329 12.97 -1.60 -20.75
C ASP A 329 14.51 -1.58 -20.90
N LYS A 330 15.20 -0.59 -20.30
CA LYS A 330 16.64 -0.35 -20.47
C LYS A 330 17.48 -0.57 -19.22
N MET A 331 16.87 -0.46 -18.05
CA MET A 331 17.55 -0.51 -16.76
C MET A 331 16.78 -1.43 -15.82
N PRO A 332 17.44 -2.03 -14.80
CA PRO A 332 16.73 -2.82 -13.80
C PRO A 332 15.68 -1.96 -13.10
N TYR A 333 14.42 -2.41 -13.14
CA TYR A 333 13.30 -1.64 -12.60
C TYR A 333 13.40 -1.43 -11.09
N THR A 334 14.14 -2.26 -10.37
CA THR A 334 14.37 -2.14 -8.92
C THR A 334 15.04 -0.81 -8.56
N TYR A 335 16.05 -0.37 -9.31
CA TYR A 335 16.68 0.94 -9.10
C TYR A 335 15.70 2.08 -9.35
N ILE A 336 14.91 1.97 -10.42
CA ILE A 336 13.89 2.98 -10.75
C ILE A 336 12.83 3.04 -9.64
N MET A 337 12.43 1.89 -9.12
CA MET A 337 11.46 1.77 -8.03
C MET A 337 11.98 2.44 -6.74
N VAL A 338 13.24 2.18 -6.35
CA VAL A 338 13.84 2.83 -5.17
C VAL A 338 13.93 4.34 -5.36
N VAL A 339 14.40 4.82 -6.51
CA VAL A 339 14.53 6.26 -6.79
C VAL A 339 13.17 6.95 -6.76
N THR A 340 12.16 6.37 -7.42
CA THR A 340 10.81 6.95 -7.48
C THR A 340 10.12 6.96 -6.12
N MET A 341 10.22 5.87 -5.36
CA MET A 341 9.64 5.80 -4.02
C MET A 341 10.32 6.76 -3.05
N PHE A 342 11.66 6.82 -3.06
CA PHE A 342 12.41 7.74 -2.19
C PHE A 342 12.12 9.20 -2.55
N ALA A 343 12.07 9.54 -3.84
CA ALA A 343 11.69 10.88 -4.29
C ALA A 343 10.23 11.23 -3.94
N SER A 344 9.32 10.25 -3.98
CA SER A 344 7.91 10.46 -3.60
C SER A 344 7.81 10.77 -2.10
N ALA A 345 8.48 9.98 -1.25
CA ALA A 345 8.53 10.22 0.18
C ALA A 345 9.16 11.60 0.50
N LEU A 346 10.31 11.90 -0.12
CA LEU A 346 11.02 13.16 0.12
C LEU A 346 10.20 14.39 -0.31
N SER A 347 9.51 14.31 -1.44
CA SER A 347 8.65 15.40 -1.92
C SER A 347 7.42 15.59 -1.04
N ALA A 348 6.80 14.51 -0.55
CA ALA A 348 5.71 14.60 0.43
C ALA A 348 6.19 15.26 1.74
N PHE A 349 7.34 14.84 2.27
CA PHE A 349 7.86 15.39 3.53
C PHE A 349 8.37 16.81 3.43
N LEU A 350 9.22 17.09 2.44
CA LEU A 350 9.97 18.35 2.39
C LEU A 350 9.26 19.44 1.61
N ILE A 351 8.43 19.07 0.63
CA ILE A 351 7.75 20.07 -0.21
C ILE A 351 6.32 20.25 0.27
N TRP A 352 5.52 19.18 0.32
CA TRP A 352 4.12 19.29 0.74
C TRP A 352 3.99 19.63 2.22
N GLY A 353 4.74 18.95 3.09
CA GLY A 353 4.71 19.18 4.53
C GLY A 353 5.00 20.63 4.97
N PHE A 354 5.75 21.39 4.17
CA PHE A 354 6.08 22.79 4.41
C PHE A 354 5.41 23.75 3.42
N ALA A 355 4.45 23.28 2.61
CA ALA A 355 3.84 24.09 1.57
C ALA A 355 2.93 25.18 2.15
N ASP A 356 3.22 26.43 1.78
CA ASP A 356 2.39 27.59 2.10
C ASP A 356 2.25 28.59 0.95
N THR A 357 2.83 28.30 -0.21
CA THR A 357 2.74 29.13 -1.41
C THR A 357 2.33 28.32 -2.63
N LEU A 358 1.83 28.99 -3.66
CA LEU A 358 1.52 28.32 -4.94
C LEU A 358 2.77 27.74 -5.61
N GLY A 359 3.92 28.40 -5.47
CA GLY A 359 5.17 27.92 -6.06
C GLY A 359 5.59 26.56 -5.51
N THR A 360 5.49 26.36 -4.19
CA THR A 360 5.81 25.07 -3.55
C THR A 360 4.80 24.00 -3.95
N MET A 361 3.51 24.34 -4.07
CA MET A 361 2.50 23.38 -4.55
C MET A 361 2.66 23.00 -6.01
N PHE A 362 3.06 23.92 -6.89
CA PHE A 362 3.39 23.57 -8.28
C PHE A 362 4.59 22.62 -8.34
N ALA A 363 5.64 22.91 -7.57
CA ALA A 363 6.80 22.02 -7.49
C ALA A 363 6.42 20.63 -6.96
N PHE A 364 5.62 20.57 -5.88
CA PHE A 364 5.15 19.31 -5.30
C PHE A 364 4.31 18.50 -6.30
N ALA A 365 3.32 19.11 -6.92
CA ALA A 365 2.45 18.44 -7.90
C ALA A 365 3.25 17.85 -9.06
N ILE A 366 4.22 18.60 -9.61
CA ILE A 366 5.05 18.13 -10.72
C ILE A 366 5.94 16.97 -10.26
N ILE A 367 6.65 17.12 -9.14
CA ILE A 367 7.61 16.12 -8.66
C ILE A 367 6.86 14.85 -8.23
N PHE A 368 5.95 14.96 -7.26
CA PHE A 368 5.22 13.83 -6.69
C PHE A 368 4.32 13.15 -7.72
N GLY A 369 3.66 13.93 -8.60
CA GLY A 369 2.88 13.38 -9.72
C GLY A 369 3.75 12.59 -10.71
N ALA A 370 4.93 13.11 -11.06
CA ALA A 370 5.86 12.39 -11.93
C ALA A 370 6.34 11.09 -11.26
N VAL A 371 6.93 11.16 -10.07
CA VAL A 371 7.55 9.96 -9.46
C VAL A 371 6.51 8.95 -8.96
N GLY A 372 5.38 9.41 -8.43
CA GLY A 372 4.28 8.57 -7.96
C GLY A 372 3.50 7.94 -9.11
N GLY A 373 3.15 8.72 -10.13
CA GLY A 373 2.41 8.23 -11.31
C GLY A 373 3.24 7.27 -12.16
N GLY A 374 4.54 7.55 -12.33
CA GLY A 374 5.44 6.73 -13.13
C GLY A 374 5.73 5.34 -12.54
N PHE A 375 5.64 5.18 -11.22
CA PHE A 375 5.80 3.89 -10.52
C PHE A 375 4.89 2.79 -11.08
N ALA A 376 3.68 3.14 -11.52
CA ALA A 376 2.73 2.16 -12.08
C ALA A 376 3.33 1.32 -13.24
N SER A 377 4.25 1.91 -14.01
CA SER A 377 4.92 1.26 -15.15
C SER A 377 5.86 0.13 -14.73
N VAL A 378 6.29 0.08 -13.46
CA VAL A 378 7.15 -0.98 -12.91
C VAL A 378 6.38 -2.29 -12.71
N THR A 379 5.05 -2.25 -12.70
CA THR A 379 4.22 -3.43 -12.40
C THR A 379 4.41 -4.57 -13.39
N PHE A 380 4.52 -4.27 -14.68
CA PHE A 380 4.73 -5.28 -15.71
C PHE A 380 6.05 -6.07 -15.55
N PRO A 381 7.23 -5.42 -15.49
CA PRO A 381 8.48 -6.14 -15.31
C PRO A 381 8.55 -6.88 -13.96
N ALA A 382 8.05 -6.29 -12.86
CA ALA A 382 8.01 -6.97 -11.57
C ALA A 382 7.14 -8.24 -11.59
N SER A 383 6.00 -8.20 -12.29
CA SER A 383 5.10 -9.35 -12.43
C SER A 383 5.69 -10.44 -13.33
N ALA A 384 6.47 -10.05 -14.35
CA ALA A 384 7.18 -11.00 -15.20
C ALA A 384 8.28 -11.73 -14.40
N ASP A 385 9.05 -11.01 -13.59
CA ASP A 385 10.05 -11.60 -12.70
C ASP A 385 9.42 -12.51 -11.63
N ALA A 386 8.28 -12.11 -11.07
CA ALA A 386 7.52 -12.94 -10.13
C ALA A 386 7.07 -14.27 -10.76
N ALA A 387 6.72 -14.27 -12.06
CA ALA A 387 6.36 -15.47 -12.81
C ALA A 387 7.57 -16.33 -13.20
N GLY A 388 8.77 -15.73 -13.28
CA GLY A 388 10.04 -16.43 -13.48
C GLY A 388 10.07 -17.28 -14.74
N ALA A 389 10.33 -18.58 -14.57
CA ALA A 389 10.43 -19.54 -15.67
C ALA A 389 9.10 -19.87 -16.38
N ASN A 390 7.96 -19.32 -15.91
CA ASN A 390 6.63 -19.56 -16.48
C ASN A 390 6.03 -18.25 -17.02
N PRO A 391 6.47 -17.74 -18.19
CA PRO A 391 5.99 -16.48 -18.75
C PRO A 391 4.47 -16.41 -18.94
N GLU A 392 3.80 -17.54 -19.14
CA GLU A 392 2.35 -17.66 -19.25
C GLU A 392 1.62 -17.26 -17.95
N GLN A 393 2.31 -17.25 -16.80
CA GLN A 393 1.75 -16.81 -15.52
C GLN A 393 1.92 -15.31 -15.28
N THR A 394 2.63 -14.58 -16.14
CA THR A 394 2.91 -13.13 -15.97
C THR A 394 1.64 -12.30 -15.82
N SER A 395 0.65 -12.52 -16.68
CA SER A 395 -0.63 -11.79 -16.64
C SER A 395 -1.44 -12.11 -15.37
N MET A 396 -1.32 -13.34 -14.86
CA MET A 396 -1.96 -13.75 -13.62
C MET A 396 -1.27 -13.11 -12.41
N ALA A 397 0.06 -13.10 -12.38
CA ALA A 397 0.85 -12.41 -11.36
C ALA A 397 0.57 -10.90 -11.35
N LEU A 398 0.48 -10.27 -12.54
CA LEU A 398 0.09 -8.87 -12.69
C LEU A 398 -1.27 -8.59 -12.04
N SER A 399 -2.27 -9.40 -12.37
CA SER A 399 -3.60 -9.24 -11.79
C SER A 399 -3.64 -9.49 -10.29
N ALA A 400 -2.89 -10.48 -9.80
CA ALA A 400 -2.83 -10.80 -8.37
C ALA A 400 -2.15 -9.69 -7.54
N THR A 401 -1.08 -9.07 -8.04
CA THR A 401 -0.40 -7.96 -7.36
C THR A 401 -1.27 -6.69 -7.31
N MET A 402 -2.15 -6.50 -8.29
CA MET A 402 -3.07 -5.35 -8.35
C MET A 402 -4.25 -5.45 -7.40
N VAL A 403 -4.62 -6.64 -6.93
CA VAL A 403 -5.64 -6.80 -5.87
C VAL A 403 -5.28 -5.98 -4.62
N PHE A 404 -3.99 -5.95 -4.26
CA PHE A 404 -3.48 -5.16 -3.13
C PHE A 404 -3.68 -3.65 -3.35
N LYS A 405 -3.52 -3.17 -4.59
CA LYS A 405 -3.81 -1.79 -4.94
C LYS A 405 -5.31 -1.48 -4.81
N GLY A 406 -6.18 -2.44 -5.13
CA GLY A 406 -7.62 -2.36 -4.87
C GLY A 406 -7.95 -2.19 -3.38
N PHE A 407 -7.31 -2.96 -2.49
CA PHE A 407 -7.47 -2.77 -1.04
C PHE A 407 -7.01 -1.39 -0.57
N ALA A 408 -5.87 -0.90 -1.07
CA ALA A 408 -5.40 0.45 -0.78
C ALA A 408 -6.36 1.54 -1.30
N ALA A 409 -6.94 1.35 -2.48
CA ALA A 409 -7.92 2.29 -3.05
C ALA A 409 -9.20 2.38 -2.21
N ALA A 410 -9.62 1.27 -1.59
CA ALA A 410 -10.77 1.24 -0.69
C ALA A 410 -10.46 1.88 0.68
N ILE A 411 -9.32 1.51 1.29
CA ILE A 411 -8.97 1.90 2.66
C ILE A 411 -8.39 3.31 2.70
N GLY A 412 -7.58 3.68 1.71
CA GLY A 412 -6.79 4.91 1.67
C GLY A 412 -7.62 6.18 1.85
N PRO A 413 -8.69 6.42 1.07
CA PRO A 413 -9.56 7.60 1.22
C PRO A 413 -10.24 7.67 2.60
N VAL A 414 -10.67 6.53 3.15
CA VAL A 414 -11.31 6.49 4.47
C VAL A 414 -10.30 6.82 5.58
N ALA A 415 -9.15 6.14 5.57
CA ALA A 415 -8.09 6.36 6.55
C ALA A 415 -7.58 7.81 6.51
N SER A 416 -7.32 8.33 5.33
CA SER A 416 -6.85 9.72 5.15
C SER A 416 -7.93 10.77 5.48
N GLY A 417 -9.21 10.48 5.25
CA GLY A 417 -10.32 11.33 5.71
C GLY A 417 -10.41 11.42 7.23
N VAL A 418 -10.30 10.29 7.94
CA VAL A 418 -10.26 10.25 9.41
C VAL A 418 -9.05 11.01 9.95
N LEU A 419 -7.88 10.83 9.32
CA LEU A 419 -6.67 11.54 9.69
C LEU A 419 -6.77 13.05 9.45
N LEU A 420 -7.42 13.47 8.37
CA LEU A 420 -7.66 14.88 8.09
C LEU A 420 -8.56 15.51 9.18
N GLU A 421 -9.61 14.80 9.58
CA GLU A 421 -10.52 15.28 10.62
C GLU A 421 -9.83 15.35 11.99
N ALA A 422 -9.04 14.34 12.35
CA ALA A 422 -8.20 14.35 13.55
C ALA A 422 -7.13 15.46 13.51
N GLY A 423 -6.59 15.76 12.32
CA GLY A 423 -5.53 16.72 12.07
C GLY A 423 -5.95 18.19 12.02
N ARG A 424 -7.25 18.50 11.96
CA ARG A 424 -7.76 19.89 11.75
C ARG A 424 -7.23 20.95 12.72
N ASN A 425 -6.79 20.56 13.92
CA ASN A 425 -6.23 21.46 14.93
C ASN A 425 -4.72 21.23 15.19
N LEU A 426 -4.06 20.36 14.43
CA LEU A 426 -2.67 19.96 14.60
C LEU A 426 -1.80 20.57 13.49
N SER A 427 -1.12 21.67 13.80
CA SER A 427 0.05 22.12 13.03
C SER A 427 1.29 21.92 13.89
N PHE A 428 2.25 21.15 13.38
CA PHE A 428 3.49 20.84 14.10
C PHE A 428 4.42 22.06 14.05
N GLY A 429 4.54 22.77 15.17
CA GLY A 429 5.41 23.96 15.31
C GLY A 429 5.00 25.16 14.45
N GLY A 430 3.75 25.23 13.98
CA GLY A 430 3.22 26.32 13.15
C GLY A 430 3.79 26.42 11.73
N LYS A 431 4.66 25.48 11.34
CA LYS A 431 5.35 25.48 10.03
C LYS A 431 5.09 24.21 9.23
N TYR A 432 4.92 23.06 9.88
CA TYR A 432 4.66 21.78 9.25
C TYR A 432 3.21 21.34 9.45
N GLY A 433 2.56 20.72 8.46
CA GLY A 433 1.15 20.35 8.60
C GLY A 433 0.22 21.54 8.63
N LYS A 434 0.47 22.55 7.81
CA LYS A 434 -0.39 23.74 7.75
C LYS A 434 -1.79 23.34 7.26
N PHE A 435 -2.78 24.13 7.66
CA PHE A 435 -4.19 23.94 7.28
C PHE A 435 -4.82 22.61 7.75
N GLY A 436 -4.22 21.97 8.75
CA GLY A 436 -4.75 20.74 9.38
C GLY A 436 -4.41 19.45 8.64
N PHE A 437 -3.53 19.51 7.63
CA PHE A 437 -3.13 18.35 6.84
C PHE A 437 -1.96 17.56 7.43
N GLY A 438 -1.38 18.00 8.55
CA GLY A 438 -0.17 17.38 9.12
C GLY A 438 -0.29 15.88 9.38
N ALA A 439 -1.44 15.39 9.85
CA ALA A 439 -1.66 13.96 10.05
C ALA A 439 -1.76 13.19 8.71
N VAL A 440 -2.30 13.80 7.66
CA VAL A 440 -2.38 13.21 6.31
C VAL A 440 -1.01 13.23 5.64
N GLU A 441 -0.26 14.33 5.76
CA GLU A 441 1.10 14.47 5.24
C GLU A 441 2.06 13.48 5.89
N ILE A 442 1.94 13.27 7.21
CA ILE A 442 2.69 12.24 7.93
C ILE A 442 2.23 10.85 7.50
N PHE A 443 0.94 10.58 7.37
CA PHE A 443 0.45 9.28 6.89
C PHE A 443 0.94 8.96 5.47
N VAL A 444 1.00 9.98 4.60
CA VAL A 444 1.53 9.89 3.24
C VAL A 444 3.07 9.71 3.25
N GLY A 445 3.74 10.24 4.28
CA GLY A 445 5.19 10.25 4.44
C GLY A 445 5.81 9.09 5.26
N SER A 446 5.37 8.78 6.48
CA SER A 446 5.89 7.69 7.35
C SER A 446 5.01 7.37 8.56
N TRP A 447 4.99 6.09 8.95
CA TRP A 447 4.36 5.59 10.19
C TRP A 447 5.30 5.67 11.43
N VAL A 448 6.55 6.11 11.26
CA VAL A 448 7.55 6.38 12.31
C VAL A 448 8.34 7.63 11.90
N THR A 449 8.61 8.56 12.81
CA THR A 449 9.50 9.70 12.51
C THR A 449 10.90 9.42 13.04
N LEU A 450 11.89 9.49 12.15
CA LEU A 450 13.29 9.57 12.55
C LEU A 450 13.63 11.05 12.73
N LYS A 451 13.94 11.46 13.96
CA LYS A 451 14.36 12.82 14.27
C LYS A 451 15.88 12.89 14.35
N LYS A 452 16.43 13.83 13.59
CA LYS A 452 17.80 14.31 13.76
C LYS A 452 17.77 15.47 14.75
N ILE A 453 18.23 15.23 15.97
CA ILE A 453 18.24 16.19 17.06
C ILE A 453 19.60 16.90 17.05
N ASN A 454 19.60 18.20 16.83
CA ASN A 454 20.79 19.04 17.02
C ASN A 454 20.77 19.58 18.45
N TRP A 455 21.83 19.32 19.22
CA TRP A 455 21.95 19.82 20.58
C TRP A 455 23.35 20.40 20.81
N SER A 456 23.45 21.42 21.66
CA SER A 456 24.73 22.01 22.06
C SER A 456 25.17 21.34 23.36
N ASP A 457 26.37 20.79 23.37
CA ASP A 457 26.94 20.20 24.57
C ASP A 457 27.38 21.28 25.59
N PRO A 458 27.73 20.90 26.84
CA PRO A 458 28.18 21.86 27.84
C PRO A 458 29.45 22.65 27.46
N GLU A 459 30.18 22.22 26.42
CA GLU A 459 31.36 22.89 25.88
C GLU A 459 31.00 23.85 24.72
N GLY A 460 29.71 24.00 24.42
CA GLY A 460 29.19 24.85 23.34
C GLY A 460 29.32 24.23 21.94
N LYS A 461 29.67 22.94 21.84
CA LYS A 461 29.83 22.25 20.56
C LYS A 461 28.50 21.69 20.09
N GLU A 462 28.12 21.99 18.85
CA GLU A 462 26.94 21.39 18.23
C GLU A 462 27.18 19.91 17.94
N ARG A 463 26.24 19.09 18.38
CA ARG A 463 26.21 17.64 18.17
C ARG A 463 24.89 17.24 17.56
N VAL A 464 24.96 16.15 16.81
CA VAL A 464 23.84 15.54 16.12
C VAL A 464 23.53 14.21 16.80
N TRP A 465 22.26 13.95 17.06
CA TRP A 465 21.77 12.67 17.55
C TRP A 465 20.61 12.19 16.67
N GLU A 466 20.53 10.88 16.45
CA GLU A 466 19.44 10.28 15.68
C GLU A 466 18.52 9.54 16.64
N SER A 467 17.22 9.77 16.55
CA SER A 467 16.23 9.15 17.44
C SER A 467 14.98 8.74 16.67
N ALA A 468 14.40 7.59 17.02
CA ALA A 468 13.11 7.15 16.51
C ALA A 468 11.99 7.57 17.48
N GLU A 469 10.95 8.21 16.95
CA GLU A 469 9.78 8.62 17.74
C GLU A 469 8.47 8.11 17.12
N ARG A 470 7.50 7.78 17.98
CA ARG A 470 6.12 7.48 17.57
C ARG A 470 5.38 8.78 17.23
N THR A 471 4.56 8.74 16.18
CA THR A 471 3.74 9.87 15.73
C THR A 471 2.39 9.97 16.46
N THR A 472 2.03 8.94 17.24
CA THR A 472 0.74 8.79 17.94
C THR A 472 0.82 9.10 19.44
N ARG A 473 1.77 9.93 19.87
CA ARG A 473 1.95 10.26 21.30
C ARG A 473 0.79 11.11 21.81
N GLY A 474 0.27 10.76 22.99
CA GLY A 474 -0.79 11.51 23.66
C GLY A 474 -0.30 12.87 24.19
N PRO A 475 -1.21 13.85 24.41
CA PRO A 475 -0.86 15.17 24.93
C PRO A 475 -0.38 15.16 26.39
N SER A 476 -0.57 14.04 27.10
CA SER A 476 -0.13 13.85 28.49
C SER A 476 1.40 13.81 28.66
N GLY A 477 2.15 13.58 27.57
CA GLY A 477 3.60 13.44 27.60
C GLY A 477 4.10 12.11 28.19
N ILE A 478 3.20 11.18 28.50
CA ILE A 478 3.49 9.84 29.00
C ILE A 478 2.87 8.83 28.04
N ASP A 479 3.68 7.94 27.45
CA ASP A 479 3.21 7.06 26.37
C ASP A 479 2.50 5.81 26.89
N ALA A 480 2.96 5.25 28.00
CA ALA A 480 2.44 3.99 28.55
C ALA A 480 2.57 3.91 30.07
N VAL A 481 1.98 2.87 30.65
CA VAL A 481 2.15 2.49 32.05
C VAL A 481 2.55 1.02 32.14
N ALA A 482 3.45 0.72 33.06
CA ALA A 482 3.76 -0.64 33.49
C ALA A 482 3.24 -0.82 34.92
N VAL A 483 2.65 -1.98 35.21
CA VAL A 483 1.97 -2.26 36.47
C VAL A 483 2.74 -3.31 37.25
N PHE A 484 3.18 -2.96 38.45
CA PHE A 484 3.74 -3.93 39.39
C PHE A 484 2.71 -4.26 40.47
N ALA A 485 2.01 -5.39 40.31
CA ALA A 485 1.01 -5.82 41.28
C ALA A 485 1.63 -6.64 42.41
N ILE A 486 1.37 -6.23 43.65
CA ILE A 486 1.73 -6.97 44.86
C ILE A 486 0.52 -7.81 45.27
N LEU A 487 0.58 -9.11 44.98
CA LEU A 487 -0.41 -10.11 45.38
C LEU A 487 0.00 -10.62 46.78
N ARG A 488 -0.81 -10.33 47.80
CA ARG A 488 -0.52 -10.75 49.19
C ARG A 488 -1.73 -11.31 49.89
N SER A 489 -1.50 -12.22 50.83
CA SER A 489 -2.54 -12.68 51.77
C SER A 489 -2.71 -11.66 52.90
N GLU A 490 -3.94 -11.47 53.38
CA GLU A 490 -4.22 -10.73 54.62
C GLU A 490 -3.90 -11.57 55.88
N THR A 491 -3.79 -12.91 55.73
CA THR A 491 -3.51 -13.88 56.80
C THR A 491 -2.14 -14.57 56.68
N ASP A 492 -1.29 -14.10 55.75
CA ASP A 492 0.01 -14.73 55.40
C ASP A 492 -0.09 -16.18 54.91
N ALA A 493 -1.22 -16.56 54.30
CA ALA A 493 -1.47 -17.93 53.82
C ALA A 493 -0.61 -18.35 52.61
N PHE A 494 -0.09 -17.41 51.83
CA PHE A 494 0.81 -17.66 50.70
C PHE A 494 1.88 -16.55 50.57
N PRO A 495 3.06 -16.85 50.00
CA PRO A 495 4.15 -15.89 49.88
C PRO A 495 3.82 -14.75 48.92
N ILE A 496 4.36 -13.56 49.20
CA ILE A 496 4.13 -12.36 48.38
C ILE A 496 4.54 -12.65 46.92
N SER A 497 3.57 -12.45 46.02
CA SER A 497 3.70 -12.81 44.62
C SER A 497 3.38 -11.61 43.73
N THR A 498 3.74 -11.72 42.46
CA THR A 498 3.37 -10.76 41.42
C THR A 498 2.84 -11.48 40.19
N VAL A 499 2.14 -10.76 39.33
CA VAL A 499 1.69 -11.26 38.03
C VAL A 499 2.59 -10.72 36.94
N ILE A 500 3.07 -11.63 36.10
CA ILE A 500 3.81 -11.35 34.87
C ILE A 500 2.98 -11.80 33.68
N ILE A 501 3.29 -11.26 32.52
CA ILE A 501 2.62 -11.61 31.27
C ILE A 501 3.62 -12.09 30.21
N GLU A 502 3.15 -12.96 29.34
CA GLU A 502 3.86 -13.49 28.18
C GLU A 502 3.15 -12.99 26.92
N GLN A 503 3.88 -12.26 26.08
CA GLN A 503 3.34 -11.71 24.83
C GLN A 503 4.37 -11.79 23.71
N TYR A 504 3.93 -12.13 22.48
CA TYR A 504 4.80 -12.02 21.32
C TYR A 504 5.03 -10.55 20.96
N ARG A 505 6.30 -10.10 20.92
CA ARG A 505 6.65 -8.74 20.52
C ARG A 505 7.26 -8.75 19.11
N PRO A 506 6.52 -8.36 18.06
CA PRO A 506 7.01 -8.34 16.68
C PRO A 506 8.35 -7.62 16.46
N PRO A 507 8.67 -6.49 17.14
CA PRO A 507 9.97 -5.82 16.99
C PRO A 507 11.17 -6.67 17.41
N VAL A 508 10.97 -7.59 18.36
CA VAL A 508 12.01 -8.50 18.87
C VAL A 508 11.96 -9.86 18.16
N GLY A 509 10.84 -10.16 17.49
CA GLY A 509 10.59 -11.43 16.81
C GLY A 509 10.45 -12.62 17.76
N LYS A 510 10.22 -12.38 19.06
CA LYS A 510 10.19 -13.40 20.12
C LYS A 510 9.05 -13.14 21.13
N PHE A 511 8.71 -14.16 21.91
CA PHE A 511 7.87 -14.00 23.11
C PHE A 511 8.69 -13.32 24.21
N VAL A 512 8.09 -12.30 24.82
CA VAL A 512 8.68 -11.50 25.88
C VAL A 512 7.91 -11.73 27.17
N VAL A 513 8.62 -11.92 28.27
CA VAL A 513 8.10 -11.96 29.63
C VAL A 513 8.22 -10.58 30.24
N GLU A 514 7.11 -9.97 30.62
CA GLU A 514 7.06 -8.59 31.06
C GLU A 514 6.01 -8.34 32.16
N MET A 515 6.01 -7.14 32.72
CA MET A 515 4.94 -6.69 33.61
C MET A 515 3.70 -6.35 32.77
N PRO A 516 2.47 -6.50 33.33
CA PRO A 516 1.28 -5.96 32.69
C PRO A 516 1.46 -4.49 32.34
N ALA A 517 1.07 -4.08 31.14
CA ALA A 517 1.37 -2.75 30.64
C ALA A 517 0.49 -2.36 29.45
N GLY A 518 0.07 -1.09 29.42
CA GLY A 518 -0.67 -0.57 28.29
C GLY A 518 -0.54 0.93 28.10
N LEU A 519 -1.25 1.44 27.10
CA LEU A 519 -1.22 2.85 26.72
C LEU A 519 -2.15 3.65 27.62
N ILE A 520 -1.83 4.93 27.82
CA ILE A 520 -2.68 5.82 28.61
C ILE A 520 -3.73 6.44 27.68
N ASP A 521 -5.01 6.27 28.01
CA ASP A 521 -6.10 6.81 27.21
C ASP A 521 -6.31 8.31 27.42
N LYS A 522 -7.04 8.92 26.48
CA LYS A 522 -7.27 10.37 26.50
C LYS A 522 -8.12 10.78 27.71
N GLY A 523 -7.50 11.52 28.63
CA GLY A 523 -8.18 12.03 29.84
C GLY A 523 -8.01 11.12 31.05
N GLU A 524 -7.28 10.01 30.90
CA GLU A 524 -6.92 9.08 31.96
C GLU A 524 -5.57 9.47 32.59
N THR A 525 -5.43 9.30 33.91
CA THR A 525 -4.14 9.38 34.61
C THR A 525 -3.35 8.09 34.45
N ALA A 526 -2.03 8.12 34.67
CA ALA A 526 -1.21 6.90 34.59
C ALA A 526 -1.65 5.86 35.64
N GLU A 527 -2.12 6.32 36.79
CA GLU A 527 -2.61 5.50 37.88
C GLU A 527 -3.96 4.83 37.53
N GLU A 528 -4.87 5.54 36.87
CA GLU A 528 -6.12 4.97 36.36
C GLU A 528 -5.87 3.95 35.25
N ALA A 529 -4.97 4.28 34.31
CA ALA A 529 -4.53 3.36 33.25
C ALA A 529 -3.95 2.08 33.85
N ALA A 530 -3.11 2.18 34.89
CA ALA A 530 -2.54 1.00 35.54
C ALA A 530 -3.60 0.07 36.14
N ILE A 531 -4.67 0.63 36.71
CA ILE A 531 -5.74 -0.17 37.31
C ILE A 531 -6.55 -0.86 36.21
N ARG A 532 -6.86 -0.14 35.13
CA ARG A 532 -7.58 -0.67 33.97
C ARG A 532 -6.79 -1.80 33.29
N GLU A 533 -5.55 -1.54 32.92
CA GLU A 533 -4.67 -2.51 32.23
C GLU A 533 -4.43 -3.76 33.08
N LEU A 534 -4.29 -3.61 34.41
CA LEU A 534 -4.20 -4.78 35.30
C LEU A 534 -5.45 -5.65 35.23
N GLU A 535 -6.64 -5.05 35.26
CA GLU A 535 -7.89 -5.80 35.21
C GLU A 535 -8.09 -6.44 33.83
N GLU A 536 -7.78 -5.72 32.75
CA GLU A 536 -7.90 -6.20 31.37
C GLU A 536 -6.94 -7.37 31.10
N GLU A 537 -5.65 -7.16 31.34
CA GLU A 537 -4.61 -8.13 31.02
C GLU A 537 -4.53 -9.30 31.99
N THR A 538 -4.92 -9.10 33.26
CA THR A 538 -4.70 -10.11 34.31
C THR A 538 -5.97 -10.53 35.05
N GLY A 539 -7.07 -9.80 34.93
CA GLY A 539 -8.29 -10.03 35.71
C GLY A 539 -8.18 -9.68 37.19
N TYR A 540 -7.03 -9.22 37.68
CA TYR A 540 -6.85 -8.79 39.07
C TYR A 540 -7.30 -7.35 39.26
N GLN A 541 -7.95 -7.07 40.39
CA GLN A 541 -8.41 -5.73 40.74
C GLN A 541 -7.53 -5.14 41.85
N ALA A 542 -7.00 -3.94 41.61
CA ALA A 542 -6.22 -3.22 42.60
C ALA A 542 -7.11 -2.64 43.70
N LYS A 543 -6.76 -2.86 44.98
CA LYS A 543 -7.43 -2.20 46.12
C LYS A 543 -6.99 -0.74 46.26
N LYS A 544 -5.71 -0.46 45.99
CA LYS A 544 -5.13 0.88 46.00
C LYS A 544 -3.81 0.93 45.23
N VAL A 545 -3.48 2.11 44.74
CA VAL A 545 -2.12 2.44 44.26
C VAL A 545 -1.22 2.67 45.47
N LEU A 546 -0.09 1.96 45.52
CA LEU A 546 0.93 2.12 46.56
C LEU A 546 1.96 3.18 46.19
N GLN A 547 2.38 3.18 44.92
CA GLN A 547 3.41 4.08 44.43
C GLN A 547 3.24 4.31 42.93
N SER A 548 3.59 5.52 42.48
CA SER A 548 3.71 5.88 41.08
C SER A 548 5.09 6.48 40.86
N SER A 549 5.82 5.99 39.87
CA SER A 549 7.17 6.48 39.58
C SER A 549 7.13 7.86 38.89
N PRO A 550 8.27 8.58 38.87
CA PRO A 550 8.51 9.59 37.85
C PRO A 550 8.41 9.00 36.44
N VAL A 551 8.41 9.85 35.41
CA VAL A 551 8.45 9.38 34.01
C VAL A 551 9.79 8.70 33.75
N LEU A 552 9.73 7.45 33.29
CA LEU A 552 10.86 6.60 32.94
C LEU A 552 10.98 6.52 31.43
N VAL A 553 12.20 6.61 30.91
CA VAL A 553 12.50 6.49 29.47
C VAL A 553 13.02 5.09 29.19
N ALA A 554 12.44 4.41 28.19
CA ALA A 554 12.72 2.99 27.93
C ALA A 554 14.09 2.79 27.26
N ASP A 555 14.41 3.62 26.28
CA ASP A 555 15.71 3.62 25.59
C ASP A 555 16.08 5.07 25.20
N PRO A 556 16.63 5.86 26.15
CA PRO A 556 16.95 7.27 25.91
C PRO A 556 18.08 7.47 24.88
N GLY A 557 18.80 6.41 24.51
CA GLY A 557 19.84 6.48 23.50
C GLY A 557 19.29 6.42 22.07
N MET A 558 18.17 5.72 21.87
CA MET A 558 17.63 5.45 20.52
C MET A 558 16.21 5.99 20.30
N SER A 559 15.46 6.27 21.37
CA SER A 559 14.04 6.64 21.30
C SER A 559 13.63 7.63 22.39
N ASN A 560 12.49 8.29 22.19
CA ASN A 560 11.85 9.12 23.22
C ASN A 560 10.69 8.41 23.93
N ALA A 561 10.56 7.09 23.76
CA ALA A 561 9.51 6.27 24.35
C ALA A 561 9.62 6.30 25.88
N ASN A 562 8.52 6.65 26.54
CA ASN A 562 8.49 6.78 27.98
C ASN A 562 7.26 6.13 28.62
N MET A 563 7.32 5.90 29.93
CA MET A 563 6.25 5.30 30.70
C MET A 563 6.36 5.65 32.19
N LYS A 564 5.33 5.30 32.96
CA LYS A 564 5.41 5.23 34.42
C LYS A 564 5.32 3.78 34.90
N LEU A 565 6.00 3.47 35.99
CA LEU A 565 5.79 2.26 36.76
C LEU A 565 4.81 2.57 37.91
N VAL A 566 3.69 1.87 37.96
CA VAL A 566 2.68 2.01 39.00
C VAL A 566 2.60 0.72 39.80
N THR A 567 2.85 0.81 41.10
CA THR A 567 2.78 -0.31 42.03
C THR A 567 1.43 -0.32 42.71
N VAL A 568 0.77 -1.47 42.71
CA VAL A 568 -0.61 -1.63 43.22
C VAL A 568 -0.72 -2.76 44.25
N ASP A 569 -1.58 -2.57 45.24
CA ASP A 569 -1.89 -3.58 46.28
C ASP A 569 -3.10 -4.41 45.85
N VAL A 570 -2.94 -5.73 45.85
CA VAL A 570 -4.00 -6.70 45.51
C VAL A 570 -4.06 -7.75 46.63
N PRO A 571 -4.83 -7.49 47.70
CA PRO A 571 -4.93 -8.41 48.83
C PRO A 571 -5.95 -9.53 48.58
N PHE A 572 -5.66 -10.69 49.15
CA PHE A 572 -6.51 -11.87 49.18
C PHE A 572 -6.77 -12.30 50.62
N PRO A 573 -7.93 -12.88 50.95
CA PRO A 573 -8.20 -13.40 52.29
C PRO A 573 -7.24 -14.54 52.66
N ASP A 574 -7.47 -15.75 52.12
CA ASP A 574 -6.73 -16.96 52.52
C ASP A 574 -6.17 -17.77 51.34
N GLU A 575 -6.65 -17.55 50.11
CA GLU A 575 -6.19 -18.29 48.92
C GLU A 575 -5.93 -17.34 47.73
N LEU A 576 -4.92 -17.67 46.93
CA LEU A 576 -4.61 -16.94 45.71
C LEU A 576 -5.52 -17.42 44.57
N GLU A 577 -6.65 -16.73 44.40
CA GLU A 577 -7.58 -17.02 43.30
C GLU A 577 -7.02 -16.54 41.95
N THR A 578 -7.46 -17.19 40.87
CA THR A 578 -7.15 -16.78 39.49
C THR A 578 -8.44 -16.36 38.80
N TYR A 579 -8.44 -15.17 38.22
CA TYR A 579 -9.60 -14.62 37.50
C TYR A 579 -9.49 -14.86 35.99
N ASN A 580 -10.53 -14.59 35.21
CA ASN A 580 -10.40 -14.59 33.74
C ASN A 580 -9.89 -13.23 33.25
N GLN A 581 -9.04 -13.23 32.23
CA GLN A 581 -8.57 -12.00 31.57
C GLN A 581 -9.71 -11.40 30.72
N LYS A 582 -9.71 -10.08 30.53
CA LYS A 582 -10.63 -9.34 29.65
C LYS A 582 -9.82 -8.68 28.52
N LEU A 583 -9.13 -9.52 27.75
CA LEU A 583 -8.22 -9.07 26.68
C LEU A 583 -8.97 -8.40 25.54
N ASP A 584 -8.37 -7.36 24.97
CA ASP A 584 -8.90 -6.69 23.80
C ASP A 584 -8.68 -7.48 22.50
N ALA A 585 -9.43 -7.14 21.46
CA ALA A 585 -9.34 -7.82 20.17
C ALA A 585 -7.95 -7.62 19.53
N GLY A 586 -7.14 -8.68 19.52
CA GLY A 586 -5.78 -8.67 18.99
C GLY A 586 -4.69 -8.86 20.06
N GLU A 587 -5.08 -8.91 21.33
CA GLU A 587 -4.18 -9.22 22.43
C GLU A 587 -4.10 -10.73 22.67
N PHE A 588 -2.90 -11.27 22.54
CA PHE A 588 -2.59 -12.67 22.81
C PHE A 588 -1.63 -12.75 23.99
N ILE A 589 -2.18 -12.56 25.19
CA ILE A 589 -1.42 -12.41 26.44
C ILE A 589 -1.70 -13.61 27.35
N THR A 590 -0.64 -14.29 27.80
CA THR A 590 -0.76 -15.32 28.83
C THR A 590 -0.20 -14.79 30.13
N LYS A 591 -1.02 -14.75 31.18
CA LYS A 591 -0.55 -14.32 32.52
C LYS A 591 0.01 -15.49 33.32
N ARG A 592 0.94 -15.19 34.23
CA ARG A 592 1.46 -16.13 35.21
C ARG A 592 1.75 -15.43 36.53
N VAL A 593 1.39 -16.09 37.63
CA VAL A 593 1.73 -15.61 38.98
C VAL A 593 3.05 -16.24 39.41
N VAL A 594 3.96 -15.39 39.90
CA VAL A 594 5.30 -15.78 40.34
C VAL A 594 5.58 -15.17 41.71
N GLU A 595 6.11 -15.98 42.61
CA GLU A 595 6.61 -15.51 43.90
C GLU A 595 7.76 -14.51 43.67
N ILE A 596 7.70 -13.33 44.29
CA ILE A 596 8.68 -12.26 44.03
C ILE A 596 10.11 -12.73 44.32
N ALA A 597 10.29 -13.54 45.37
CA ALA A 597 11.59 -14.12 45.73
C ALA A 597 12.17 -15.09 44.69
N LYS A 598 11.35 -15.64 43.80
CA LYS A 598 11.75 -16.63 42.79
C LYS A 598 11.79 -16.07 41.37
N LEU A 599 11.61 -14.76 41.18
CA LEU A 599 11.59 -14.15 39.85
C LEU A 599 12.87 -14.45 39.05
N THR A 600 14.04 -14.32 39.67
CA THR A 600 15.33 -14.60 39.01
C THR A 600 15.44 -16.05 38.53
N GLU A 601 15.02 -17.01 39.36
CA GLU A 601 15.01 -18.45 39.00
C GLU A 601 14.01 -18.76 37.88
N GLU A 602 12.84 -18.08 37.87
CA GLU A 602 11.87 -18.26 36.78
C GLU A 602 12.38 -17.67 35.46
N PHE A 603 13.15 -16.59 35.47
CA PHE A 603 13.73 -16.01 34.25
C PHE A 603 14.70 -16.96 33.56
N GLU A 604 15.53 -17.69 34.32
CA GLU A 604 16.41 -18.72 33.76
C GLU A 604 15.60 -19.80 33.01
N LYS A 605 14.48 -20.25 33.58
CA LYS A 605 13.58 -21.22 32.93
C LYS A 605 12.91 -20.68 31.67
N TYR A 606 12.63 -19.38 31.62
CA TYR A 606 12.06 -18.74 30.43
C TYR A 606 13.10 -18.57 29.31
N GLU A 607 14.33 -18.21 29.68
CA GLU A 607 15.45 -18.11 28.73
C GLU A 607 15.75 -19.47 28.09
N GLU A 608 15.73 -20.57 28.86
CA GLU A 608 15.86 -21.94 28.34
C GLU A 608 14.75 -22.30 27.33
N LYS A 609 13.55 -21.73 27.49
CA LYS A 609 12.41 -21.90 26.56
C LYS A 609 12.48 -20.97 25.35
N GLY A 610 13.51 -20.12 25.25
CA GLY A 610 13.72 -19.18 24.15
C GLY A 610 12.93 -17.87 24.26
N TYR A 611 12.36 -17.57 25.44
CA TYR A 611 11.71 -16.30 25.72
C TYR A 611 12.78 -15.21 25.98
N VAL A 612 12.37 -13.95 25.83
CA VAL A 612 13.19 -12.79 26.21
C VAL A 612 12.57 -12.14 27.44
N ILE A 613 13.38 -11.70 28.39
CA ILE A 613 12.88 -11.02 29.59
C ILE A 613 12.92 -9.51 29.36
N ASP A 614 11.83 -8.81 29.66
CA ASP A 614 11.80 -7.35 29.62
C ASP A 614 12.80 -6.76 30.63
N ALA A 615 13.54 -5.74 30.20
CA ALA A 615 14.62 -5.14 30.99
C ALA A 615 14.13 -4.56 32.33
N LYS A 616 12.91 -4.01 32.39
CA LYS A 616 12.39 -3.40 33.63
C LYS A 616 12.10 -4.47 34.67
N LEU A 617 11.45 -5.55 34.23
CA LEU A 617 11.17 -6.72 35.07
C LEU A 617 12.46 -7.40 35.55
N SER A 618 13.44 -7.56 34.66
CA SER A 618 14.77 -8.11 34.99
C SER A 618 15.53 -7.26 36.03
N HIS A 619 15.61 -5.94 35.81
CA HIS A 619 16.30 -5.04 36.72
C HIS A 619 15.65 -4.99 38.11
N PHE A 620 14.31 -5.05 38.18
CA PHE A 620 13.61 -5.16 39.45
C PHE A 620 13.99 -6.43 40.22
N ALA A 621 13.92 -7.60 39.56
CA ALA A 621 14.26 -8.86 40.21
C ALA A 621 15.72 -8.90 40.69
N ALA A 622 16.65 -8.39 39.88
CA ALA A 622 18.07 -8.27 40.26
C ALA A 622 18.26 -7.35 41.47
N GLY A 623 17.59 -6.20 41.50
CA GLY A 623 17.62 -5.27 42.63
C GLY A 623 17.04 -5.88 43.91
N TYR A 624 15.93 -6.60 43.80
CA TYR A 624 15.30 -7.30 44.92
C TYR A 624 16.21 -8.42 45.48
N ALA A 625 16.78 -9.26 44.61
CA ALA A 625 17.71 -10.30 45.03
C ALA A 625 18.97 -9.73 45.69
N MET A 626 19.48 -8.60 45.19
CA MET A 626 20.60 -7.90 45.82
C MET A 626 20.23 -7.37 47.21
N ALA A 627 19.03 -6.80 47.38
CA ALA A 627 18.54 -6.31 48.66
C ALA A 627 18.44 -7.42 49.71
N LEU A 628 17.92 -8.60 49.32
CA LEU A 628 17.88 -9.78 50.21
C LEU A 628 19.28 -10.21 50.66
N ARG A 629 20.24 -10.31 49.73
CA ARG A 629 21.63 -10.67 50.07
C ARG A 629 22.29 -9.66 51.00
N LEU A 630 22.02 -8.36 50.82
CA LEU A 630 22.53 -7.31 51.71
C LEU A 630 21.93 -7.43 53.12
N GLN A 631 20.64 -7.75 53.22
CA GLN A 631 19.95 -7.96 54.50
C GLN A 631 20.46 -9.19 55.25
N GLU A 632 20.89 -10.22 54.51
CA GLU A 632 21.47 -11.45 55.06
C GLU A 632 22.99 -11.38 55.29
N HIS A 633 23.63 -10.22 55.07
CA HIS A 633 25.09 -10.02 55.14
C HIS A 633 25.90 -10.96 54.22
N GLN A 634 25.36 -11.31 53.05
CA GLN A 634 25.99 -12.22 52.09
C GLN A 634 26.72 -11.51 50.93
N LEU A 635 26.89 -10.19 51.00
CA LEU A 635 27.57 -9.37 49.99
C LEU A 635 28.62 -8.44 50.61
#